data_AF-A0A8T2X001-F1
#
_entry.id   AF-A0A8T2X001-F1
#
_cell.length_a   1.000
_cell.length_b   1.000
_cell.length_c   1.000
_cell.angle_alpha   90.00
_cell.angle_beta   90.00
_cell.angle_gamma   90.00
#
_symmetry.space_group_name_H-M   'P 1'
#
loop_
_entity.id
_entity.type
_entity.pdbx_description
1 polymer ?
#
loop_
_entity_poly.entity_id
_entity_poly.type
_entity_poly.pdbx_seq_one_letter_code
_entity_poly.pdbx_strand_id
1 'polypeptide(L)'
;MSLRNIYFTLLVALLGIMASAVFISPDLSLLHQLIELGLATFSSPISATFIPYSIGGRRHHHHHNKHPSDGKIVNICEDFPPDFPPPDTNTTSTICVDRNGCCNFTTVQSAVDSVMNFSQKRTIIWINSGIYYEKVTVLKYKQNITFQGQGYTSTAIVWNDTAKSSNGTFYSGSVQVFSNNFIAKNISFMNVAPIPSPGDIGAQAVAMRISGDQAFFLGCGFFGAQDTLHDDRGRHYFKDCYIQGSIDFIFGNARSLYENCQLISMANPVAPGAKGINGAVTAHGRISKDENTGFSFVNCTLGGTGRIWLGRAWRPYSSVIFSYTSMTDIVAPEGWNDFNDPTRDQTIFYGEYNCLGAGANMTLRAPYVQKLNDTQASPFLNPKSLAMLEIGYGSPKGKKDGNAAQNGAGCQQRNGEAVVTPHEEHKEENKVENKGKEIVLKAYMHCQGCADKILYILKGFEGVEEVKMDSKQNKVMVKGPKADPSKVLERLQGKYSRNVELISPKLKPSAQDKKEPEKKLVPQVKIVVLKMNMHCEGCAHGIKKKVLRMEGVSSVEPDMKNSQVTVRGAFDPPKLAQKMMEKLGIHVEILKQQNQAAPKDKNNNNSNNNKNMFHYPPQNSQEYVYPCPIFSDENVFSCSIM
;
A
#
# COMPACT_ATOMS: atom_id res chain seq x y z
N MET A 1 -21.49 -14.62 -47.17
CA MET A 1 -22.30 -14.02 -46.09
C MET A 1 -21.91 -14.74 -44.79
N SER A 2 -21.36 -14.03 -43.80
CA SER A 2 -20.78 -14.64 -42.58
C SER A 2 -21.86 -15.34 -41.76
N LEU A 3 -21.56 -16.51 -41.17
CA LEU A 3 -22.44 -17.27 -40.25
C LEU A 3 -23.06 -16.34 -39.19
N ARG A 4 -22.28 -15.35 -38.73
CA ARG A 4 -22.69 -14.35 -37.74
C ARG A 4 -23.88 -13.49 -38.19
N ASN A 5 -24.03 -13.23 -39.49
CA ASN A 5 -25.17 -12.48 -40.02
C ASN A 5 -26.44 -13.34 -40.08
N ILE A 6 -26.31 -14.65 -40.29
CA ILE A 6 -27.44 -15.59 -40.32
C ILE A 6 -28.06 -15.74 -38.92
N TYR A 7 -27.20 -15.89 -37.90
CA TYR A 7 -27.65 -15.95 -36.50
C TYR A 7 -28.30 -14.64 -36.04
N PHE A 8 -27.78 -13.48 -36.48
CA PHE A 8 -28.35 -12.19 -36.13
C PHE A 8 -29.74 -12.00 -36.78
N THR A 9 -29.91 -12.38 -38.04
CA THR A 9 -31.23 -12.33 -38.70
C THR A 9 -32.25 -13.30 -38.10
N LEU A 10 -31.82 -14.50 -37.68
CA LEU A 10 -32.68 -15.46 -36.99
C LEU A 10 -33.11 -14.96 -35.61
N LEU A 11 -32.20 -14.33 -34.85
CA LEU A 11 -32.49 -13.76 -33.54
C LEU A 11 -33.50 -12.60 -33.64
N VAL A 12 -33.34 -11.72 -34.63
CA VAL A 12 -34.28 -10.60 -34.87
C VAL A 12 -35.65 -11.10 -35.33
N ALA A 13 -35.71 -12.16 -36.14
CA ALA A 13 -36.98 -12.79 -36.53
C ALA A 13 -37.69 -13.45 -35.34
N LEU A 14 -36.96 -14.13 -34.46
CA LEU A 14 -37.50 -14.73 -33.24
C LEU A 14 -38.04 -13.69 -32.26
N LEU A 15 -37.34 -12.56 -32.09
CA LEU A 15 -37.81 -11.46 -31.24
C LEU A 15 -39.07 -10.78 -31.79
N GLY A 16 -39.19 -10.66 -33.12
CA GLY A 16 -40.39 -10.15 -33.77
C GLY A 16 -41.62 -11.03 -33.56
N ILE A 17 -41.45 -12.35 -33.66
CA ILE A 17 -42.53 -13.33 -33.44
C ILE A 17 -42.98 -13.32 -31.97
N MET A 18 -42.03 -13.26 -31.04
CA MET A 18 -42.33 -13.18 -29.60
C MET A 18 -43.07 -11.88 -29.23
N ALA A 19 -42.70 -10.75 -29.84
CA ALA A 19 -43.40 -9.48 -29.61
C ALA A 19 -44.83 -9.49 -30.16
N SER A 20 -45.08 -10.17 -31.29
CA SER A 20 -46.44 -10.31 -31.85
C SER A 20 -47.35 -11.27 -31.06
N ALA A 21 -46.79 -12.30 -30.42
CA ALA A 21 -47.55 -13.26 -29.62
C ALA A 21 -48.07 -12.67 -28.29
N VAL A 22 -47.34 -11.71 -27.70
CA VAL A 22 -47.71 -11.05 -26.44
C VAL A 22 -48.91 -10.10 -26.58
N PHE A 23 -49.21 -9.63 -27.80
CA PHE A 23 -50.33 -8.70 -28.03
C PHE A 23 -51.69 -9.36 -28.28
N ILE A 24 -51.74 -10.69 -28.50
CA ILE A 24 -52.97 -11.37 -28.94
C ILE A 24 -53.60 -12.24 -27.83
N SER A 25 -52.88 -12.61 -26.76
CA SER A 25 -53.47 -13.33 -25.62
C SER A 25 -52.57 -13.33 -24.37
N PRO A 26 -53.06 -13.01 -23.16
CA PRO A 26 -52.28 -13.06 -21.93
C PRO A 26 -52.50 -14.40 -21.23
N ASP A 27 -51.87 -15.47 -21.74
CA ASP A 27 -51.82 -16.75 -21.03
C ASP A 27 -50.35 -17.18 -20.85
N LEU A 28 -49.91 -17.25 -19.60
CA LEU A 28 -48.51 -17.39 -19.17
C LEU A 28 -48.02 -18.86 -19.20
N SER A 29 -48.86 -19.80 -19.64
CA SER A 29 -48.57 -21.23 -19.67
C SER A 29 -47.67 -21.66 -20.85
N LEU A 30 -47.65 -20.91 -21.95
CA LEU A 30 -46.88 -21.25 -23.17
C LEU A 30 -45.38 -20.90 -23.07
N LEU A 31 -45.03 -19.95 -22.20
CA LEU A 31 -43.64 -19.50 -21.99
C LEU A 31 -42.78 -20.57 -21.31
N HIS A 32 -43.38 -21.41 -20.46
CA HIS A 32 -42.68 -22.48 -19.75
C HIS A 32 -42.28 -23.65 -20.66
N GLN A 33 -43.07 -23.96 -21.69
CA GLN A 33 -42.75 -25.05 -22.63
C GLN A 33 -41.63 -24.70 -23.62
N LEU A 34 -41.43 -23.41 -23.92
CA LEU A 34 -40.37 -22.94 -24.82
C LEU A 34 -38.99 -22.84 -24.14
N ILE A 35 -38.94 -22.68 -22.81
CA ILE A 35 -37.68 -22.63 -22.04
C ILE A 35 -37.06 -24.02 -21.88
N GLU A 36 -37.89 -25.06 -21.73
CA GLU A 36 -37.44 -26.46 -21.63
C GLU A 36 -36.82 -26.99 -22.95
N LEU A 37 -37.29 -26.51 -24.12
CA LEU A 37 -36.78 -26.98 -25.41
C LEU A 37 -35.39 -26.42 -25.76
N GLY A 38 -34.97 -25.31 -25.13
CA GLY A 38 -33.66 -24.68 -25.36
C GLY A 38 -32.52 -25.27 -24.53
N LEU A 39 -32.82 -25.91 -23.40
CA LEU A 39 -31.81 -26.43 -22.47
C LEU A 39 -31.31 -27.84 -22.83
N ALA A 40 -31.99 -28.56 -23.74
CA ALA A 40 -31.66 -29.93 -24.10
C ALA A 40 -30.70 -30.09 -25.31
N THR A 41 -30.11 -29.02 -25.86
CA THR A 41 -29.24 -29.12 -27.06
C THR A 41 -27.79 -28.65 -26.88
N PHE A 42 -27.34 -28.39 -25.65
CA PHE A 42 -25.92 -28.12 -25.37
C PHE A 42 -25.38 -28.99 -24.23
N SER A 43 -25.37 -30.31 -24.45
CA SER A 43 -24.53 -31.22 -23.69
C SER A 43 -23.90 -32.26 -24.63
N SER A 44 -22.62 -32.06 -24.96
CA SER A 44 -21.72 -33.11 -25.43
C SER A 44 -20.27 -32.68 -25.21
N PRO A 45 -19.40 -33.52 -24.60
CA PRO A 45 -18.01 -33.17 -24.33
C PRO A 45 -17.12 -33.48 -25.55
N ILE A 46 -16.25 -32.53 -25.92
CA ILE A 46 -15.17 -32.79 -26.88
C ILE A 46 -13.98 -33.35 -26.09
N SER A 47 -13.72 -34.65 -26.26
CA SER A 47 -12.42 -35.25 -25.95
C SER A 47 -11.37 -34.70 -26.91
N ALA A 48 -10.36 -34.01 -26.38
CA ALA A 48 -9.14 -33.67 -27.11
C ALA A 48 -7.95 -34.41 -26.47
N THR A 49 -7.60 -35.54 -27.07
CA THR A 49 -6.33 -36.23 -26.89
C THR A 49 -5.21 -35.40 -27.50
N PHE A 50 -4.32 -34.85 -26.68
CA PHE A 50 -3.07 -34.24 -27.16
C PHE A 50 -1.91 -35.23 -27.02
N ILE A 51 -1.32 -35.56 -28.17
CA ILE A 51 -0.06 -36.30 -28.33
C ILE A 51 1.10 -35.36 -27.99
N PRO A 52 2.11 -35.75 -27.17
CA PRO A 52 3.28 -34.92 -26.93
C PRO A 52 4.28 -35.05 -28.09
N TYR A 53 4.64 -33.92 -28.71
CA TYR A 53 5.83 -33.84 -29.56
C TYR A 53 7.08 -33.73 -28.69
N SER A 54 7.91 -34.79 -28.73
CA SER A 54 9.31 -34.74 -28.31
C SER A 54 10.13 -33.93 -29.31
N ILE A 55 10.85 -32.91 -28.85
CA ILE A 55 12.06 -32.43 -29.50
C ILE A 55 13.20 -32.55 -28.48
N GLY A 56 14.04 -33.56 -28.70
CA GLY A 56 15.28 -33.75 -27.99
C GLY A 56 16.32 -32.75 -28.47
N GLY A 57 16.92 -32.02 -27.52
CA GLY A 57 18.18 -31.31 -27.69
C GLY A 57 19.14 -31.72 -26.59
N ARG A 58 19.94 -32.76 -26.84
CA ARG A 58 21.09 -33.12 -26.01
C ARG A 58 22.18 -32.06 -26.15
N ARG A 59 22.70 -31.54 -25.04
CA ARG A 59 24.12 -31.21 -24.84
C ARG A 59 24.45 -31.20 -23.35
N HIS A 60 25.65 -31.70 -23.06
CA HIS A 60 26.03 -32.40 -21.84
C HIS A 60 26.50 -31.49 -20.69
N HIS A 61 26.14 -31.96 -19.48
CA HIS A 61 26.79 -31.90 -18.17
C HIS A 61 27.92 -30.89 -17.90
N HIS A 62 27.75 -30.14 -16.80
CA HIS A 62 28.71 -30.21 -15.69
C HIS A 62 27.98 -30.33 -14.36
N HIS A 63 28.28 -31.41 -13.65
CA HIS A 63 27.79 -31.75 -12.33
C HIS A 63 28.33 -30.80 -11.26
N HIS A 64 27.46 -30.26 -10.42
CA HIS A 64 27.77 -30.09 -9.01
C HIS A 64 26.69 -30.79 -8.20
N ASN A 65 27.11 -31.86 -7.52
CA ASN A 65 26.28 -32.67 -6.63
C ASN A 65 25.66 -31.79 -5.53
N LYS A 66 24.36 -31.58 -5.59
CA LYS A 66 23.53 -31.43 -4.40
C LYS A 66 22.72 -32.72 -4.27
N HIS A 67 22.79 -33.31 -3.08
CA HIS A 67 21.95 -34.42 -2.69
C HIS A 67 20.48 -34.13 -3.00
N PRO A 68 19.72 -35.08 -3.56
CA PRO A 68 18.28 -34.92 -3.70
C PRO A 68 17.68 -35.02 -2.30
N SER A 69 17.20 -33.89 -1.76
CA SER A 69 16.15 -33.96 -0.75
C SER A 69 14.93 -34.57 -1.43
N ASP A 70 14.40 -35.65 -0.85
CA ASP A 70 13.20 -36.33 -1.30
C ASP A 70 12.16 -35.35 -1.86
N GLY A 71 11.86 -35.50 -3.15
CA GLY A 71 10.75 -34.82 -3.79
C GLY A 71 9.45 -35.36 -3.22
N LYS A 72 9.04 -34.87 -2.04
CA LYS A 72 7.64 -34.86 -1.69
C LYS A 72 6.94 -34.04 -2.76
N ILE A 73 6.08 -34.69 -3.54
CA ILE A 73 5.00 -34.00 -4.22
C ILE A 73 4.22 -33.32 -3.09
N VAL A 74 4.45 -32.03 -2.87
CA VAL A 74 3.63 -31.25 -1.94
C VAL A 74 2.28 -31.19 -2.61
N ASN A 75 1.31 -31.95 -2.09
CA ASN A 75 -0.03 -31.91 -2.60
C ASN A 75 -0.55 -30.49 -2.38
N ILE A 76 -1.04 -29.84 -3.44
CA ILE A 76 -1.52 -28.45 -3.43
C ILE A 76 -2.61 -28.23 -2.36
N CYS A 77 -3.22 -29.31 -1.86
CA CYS A 77 -4.29 -29.32 -0.86
C CYS A 77 -3.87 -29.78 0.55
N GLU A 78 -2.58 -29.86 0.87
CA GLU A 78 -2.10 -30.31 2.20
C GLU A 78 -2.24 -29.27 3.33
N ASP A 79 -2.63 -28.03 3.01
CA ASP A 79 -2.74 -26.93 3.99
C ASP A 79 -4.01 -26.99 4.86
N PHE A 80 -4.87 -28.00 4.67
CA PHE A 80 -6.08 -28.18 5.47
C PHE A 80 -5.82 -29.01 6.73
N PRO A 81 -6.43 -28.64 7.88
CA PRO A 81 -6.46 -29.52 9.04
C PRO A 81 -7.06 -30.88 8.67
N PRO A 82 -6.64 -31.98 9.32
CA PRO A 82 -7.38 -33.24 9.25
C PRO A 82 -8.87 -33.00 9.60
N ASP A 83 -9.79 -33.66 8.87
CA ASP A 83 -11.24 -33.56 9.06
C ASP A 83 -11.88 -32.18 8.78
N PHE A 84 -11.26 -31.41 7.87
CA PHE A 84 -11.79 -30.14 7.39
C PHE A 84 -12.65 -30.31 6.10
N PRO A 85 -13.76 -29.57 5.94
CA PRO A 85 -14.39 -28.66 6.89
C PRO A 85 -15.10 -29.40 8.03
N PRO A 86 -15.23 -28.77 9.23
CA PRO A 86 -15.94 -29.36 10.35
C PRO A 86 -17.40 -29.68 9.95
N PRO A 87 -17.98 -30.77 10.50
CA PRO A 87 -19.33 -31.18 10.18
C PRO A 87 -20.35 -30.11 10.59
N ASP A 88 -21.40 -30.00 9.78
CA ASP A 88 -22.52 -29.09 10.02
C ASP A 88 -23.25 -29.39 11.34
N THR A 89 -23.74 -28.35 11.98
CA THR A 89 -24.57 -28.43 13.18
C THR A 89 -26.00 -27.94 12.91
N ASN A 90 -26.87 -28.00 13.92
CA ASN A 90 -28.21 -27.44 13.84
C ASN A 90 -28.22 -25.91 13.67
N THR A 91 -27.14 -25.22 14.07
CA THR A 91 -27.05 -23.75 14.05
C THR A 91 -26.01 -23.21 13.07
N THR A 92 -25.06 -24.04 12.63
CA THR A 92 -23.91 -23.61 11.82
C THR A 92 -23.67 -24.57 10.67
N SER A 93 -23.41 -24.02 9.48
CA SER A 93 -22.93 -24.77 8.32
C SER A 93 -21.58 -24.22 7.86
N THR A 94 -20.67 -25.09 7.40
CA THR A 94 -19.35 -24.65 6.93
C THR A 94 -19.15 -25.01 5.46
N ILE A 95 -18.75 -24.02 4.66
CA ILE A 95 -18.35 -24.19 3.26
C ILE A 95 -16.93 -23.66 3.07
N CYS A 96 -16.18 -24.26 2.15
CA CYS A 96 -14.79 -23.90 1.89
C CYS A 96 -14.58 -23.27 0.52
N VAL A 97 -13.68 -22.28 0.47
CA VAL A 97 -13.20 -21.61 -0.73
C VAL A 97 -11.69 -21.80 -0.84
N ASP A 98 -11.23 -22.35 -1.96
CA ASP A 98 -9.82 -22.50 -2.28
C ASP A 98 -9.57 -22.23 -3.76
N ARG A 99 -8.73 -21.23 -4.05
CA ARG A 99 -8.44 -20.81 -5.44
C ARG A 99 -7.72 -21.86 -6.27
N ASN A 100 -7.11 -22.86 -5.64
CA ASN A 100 -6.40 -23.95 -6.30
C ASN A 100 -7.30 -25.18 -6.56
N GLY A 101 -8.57 -25.11 -6.19
CA GLY A 101 -9.56 -26.16 -6.45
C GLY A 101 -9.60 -27.28 -5.40
N CYS A 102 -9.01 -27.06 -4.22
CA CYS A 102 -9.03 -28.03 -3.13
C CYS A 102 -10.36 -28.07 -2.35
N CYS A 103 -11.28 -27.15 -2.66
CA CYS A 103 -12.59 -27.02 -2.05
C CYS A 103 -13.70 -26.89 -3.09
N ASN A 104 -14.95 -26.99 -2.64
CA ASN A 104 -16.14 -26.92 -3.51
C ASN A 104 -16.29 -25.59 -4.26
N PHE A 105 -15.65 -24.52 -3.77
CA PHE A 105 -15.67 -23.20 -4.40
C PHE A 105 -14.25 -22.72 -4.65
N THR A 106 -14.03 -22.10 -5.81
CA THR A 106 -12.76 -21.45 -6.16
C THR A 106 -12.79 -19.93 -6.00
N THR A 107 -13.98 -19.34 -5.83
CA THR A 107 -14.19 -17.90 -5.64
C THR A 107 -15.07 -17.63 -4.43
N VAL A 108 -14.84 -16.53 -3.74
CA VAL A 108 -15.59 -16.13 -2.55
C VAL A 108 -17.03 -15.77 -2.92
N GLN A 109 -17.24 -15.06 -4.04
CA GLN A 109 -18.58 -14.69 -4.48
C GLN A 109 -19.46 -15.93 -4.75
N SER A 110 -18.92 -16.97 -5.39
CA SER A 110 -19.69 -18.20 -5.63
C SER A 110 -20.14 -18.90 -4.35
N ALA A 111 -19.31 -18.88 -3.31
CA ALA A 111 -19.67 -19.41 -2.00
C ALA A 111 -20.76 -18.57 -1.33
N VAL A 112 -20.67 -17.23 -1.38
CA VAL A 112 -21.73 -16.32 -0.90
C VAL A 112 -23.06 -16.58 -1.64
N ASP A 113 -23.00 -16.79 -2.95
CA ASP A 113 -24.16 -17.05 -3.79
C ASP A 113 -24.86 -18.36 -3.46
N SER A 114 -24.12 -19.38 -3.00
CA SER A 114 -24.67 -20.66 -2.53
C SER A 114 -25.41 -20.60 -1.19
N VAL A 115 -25.13 -19.58 -0.35
CA VAL A 115 -25.76 -19.47 0.97
C VAL A 115 -27.27 -19.26 0.83
N MET A 116 -28.08 -20.00 1.59
CA MET A 116 -29.53 -19.84 1.54
C MET A 116 -29.96 -18.42 1.97
N ASN A 117 -30.89 -17.83 1.22
CA ASN A 117 -31.45 -16.52 1.55
C ASN A 117 -32.22 -16.60 2.88
N PHE A 118 -32.09 -15.57 3.72
CA PHE A 118 -32.73 -15.45 5.03
C PHE A 118 -32.44 -16.63 5.98
N SER A 119 -31.28 -17.28 5.82
CA SER A 119 -30.86 -18.39 6.67
C SER A 119 -30.82 -17.98 8.14
N GLN A 120 -31.49 -18.78 8.98
CA GLN A 120 -31.40 -18.67 10.43
C GLN A 120 -30.13 -19.37 10.97
N LYS A 121 -29.53 -20.27 10.18
CA LYS A 121 -28.23 -20.87 10.47
C LYS A 121 -27.10 -19.93 10.06
N ARG A 122 -26.04 -19.89 10.85
CA ARG A 122 -24.80 -19.19 10.50
C ARG A 122 -24.03 -20.00 9.46
N THR A 123 -23.69 -19.40 8.33
CA THR A 123 -22.82 -20.04 7.34
C THR A 123 -21.41 -19.51 7.49
N ILE A 124 -20.46 -20.38 7.84
CA ILE A 124 -19.04 -20.08 7.87
C ILE A 124 -18.47 -20.37 6.49
N ILE A 125 -18.05 -19.33 5.80
CA ILE A 125 -17.28 -19.40 4.57
C ILE A 125 -15.81 -19.37 4.97
N TRP A 126 -15.19 -20.53 5.00
CA TRP A 126 -13.76 -20.67 5.23
C TRP A 126 -13.02 -20.38 3.94
N ILE A 127 -12.12 -19.39 3.99
CA ILE A 127 -11.39 -18.91 2.83
C ILE A 127 -9.93 -19.27 3.08
N ASN A 128 -9.39 -20.17 2.25
CA ASN A 128 -8.02 -20.65 2.38
C ASN A 128 -7.01 -19.53 2.12
N SER A 129 -5.75 -19.72 2.52
CA SER A 129 -4.71 -18.72 2.24
C SER A 129 -4.56 -18.46 0.74
N GLY A 130 -4.40 -17.18 0.40
CA GLY A 130 -4.28 -16.73 -0.97
C GLY A 130 -4.84 -15.34 -1.21
N ILE A 131 -4.53 -14.82 -2.40
CA ILE A 131 -5.09 -13.59 -2.94
C ILE A 131 -6.27 -13.95 -3.85
N TYR A 132 -7.45 -13.47 -3.49
CA TYR A 132 -8.69 -13.62 -4.25
C TYR A 132 -8.98 -12.29 -4.96
N TYR A 133 -8.59 -12.20 -6.23
CA TYR A 133 -8.80 -11.00 -7.03
C TYR A 133 -10.21 -10.99 -7.62
N GLU A 134 -11.17 -10.53 -6.83
CA GLU A 134 -12.59 -10.51 -7.18
C GLU A 134 -13.31 -9.40 -6.39
N LYS A 135 -14.44 -8.95 -6.94
CA LYS A 135 -15.36 -8.04 -6.24
C LYS A 135 -16.45 -8.86 -5.56
N VAL A 136 -16.61 -8.70 -4.25
CA VAL A 136 -17.55 -9.50 -3.46
C VAL A 136 -18.69 -8.62 -2.92
N THR A 137 -19.92 -9.07 -3.10
CA THR A 137 -21.11 -8.41 -2.54
C THR A 137 -21.95 -9.39 -1.73
N VAL A 138 -22.09 -9.11 -0.44
CA VAL A 138 -22.99 -9.84 0.47
C VAL A 138 -24.28 -9.05 0.61
N LEU A 139 -25.32 -9.52 -0.09
CA LEU A 139 -26.61 -8.83 -0.17
C LEU A 139 -27.38 -8.88 1.16
N LYS A 140 -28.32 -7.95 1.35
CA LYS A 140 -29.09 -7.79 2.61
C LYS A 140 -29.81 -9.06 3.06
N TYR A 141 -30.26 -9.89 2.11
CA TYR A 141 -30.96 -11.14 2.37
C TYR A 141 -30.02 -12.34 2.63
N LYS A 142 -28.69 -12.17 2.51
CA LYS A 142 -27.68 -13.19 2.81
C LYS A 142 -27.18 -13.04 4.26
N GLN A 143 -28.07 -13.23 5.23
CA GLN A 143 -27.80 -12.96 6.65
C GLN A 143 -26.94 -14.03 7.31
N ASN A 144 -26.35 -13.69 8.47
CA ASN A 144 -25.62 -14.63 9.33
C ASN A 144 -24.42 -15.31 8.65
N ILE A 145 -23.72 -14.61 7.75
CA ILE A 145 -22.50 -15.10 7.12
C ILE A 145 -21.27 -14.76 7.98
N THR A 146 -20.33 -15.70 8.06
CA THR A 146 -18.99 -15.50 8.60
C THR A 146 -17.97 -15.72 7.49
N PHE A 147 -17.08 -14.76 7.25
CA PHE A 147 -15.83 -15.00 6.52
C PHE A 147 -14.74 -15.37 7.53
N GLN A 148 -14.12 -16.53 7.33
CA GLN A 148 -13.02 -17.01 8.15
C GLN A 148 -11.81 -17.25 7.27
N GLY A 149 -10.81 -16.35 7.34
CA GLY A 149 -9.51 -16.58 6.73
C GLY A 149 -8.53 -17.29 7.66
N GLN A 150 -7.33 -17.56 7.16
CA GLN A 150 -6.23 -18.18 7.94
C GLN A 150 -5.27 -17.15 8.57
N GLY A 151 -5.45 -15.86 8.28
CA GLY A 151 -4.60 -14.78 8.77
C GLY A 151 -4.78 -13.54 7.89
N TYR A 152 -4.78 -12.34 8.48
CA TYR A 152 -4.89 -11.12 7.68
C TYR A 152 -3.67 -10.92 6.76
N THR A 153 -2.52 -11.52 7.08
CA THR A 153 -1.34 -11.52 6.21
C THR A 153 -1.35 -12.67 5.19
N SER A 154 -2.19 -13.69 5.31
CA SER A 154 -2.17 -14.85 4.40
C SER A 154 -3.39 -14.94 3.49
N THR A 155 -4.52 -14.35 3.89
CA THR A 155 -5.80 -14.44 3.17
C THR A 155 -6.30 -13.03 2.83
N ALA A 156 -6.49 -12.73 1.54
CA ALA A 156 -6.91 -11.40 1.11
C ALA A 156 -7.92 -11.43 -0.05
N ILE A 157 -8.96 -10.62 0.04
CA ILE A 157 -9.86 -10.29 -1.09
C ILE A 157 -9.45 -8.92 -1.63
N VAL A 158 -9.18 -8.86 -2.93
CA VAL A 158 -8.54 -7.71 -3.58
C VAL A 158 -9.32 -7.27 -4.81
N TRP A 159 -9.54 -5.97 -4.94
CA TRP A 159 -10.03 -5.33 -6.16
C TRP A 159 -9.34 -3.98 -6.37
N ASN A 160 -9.70 -3.22 -7.42
CA ASN A 160 -9.02 -1.97 -7.77
C ASN A 160 -9.93 -0.88 -8.35
N ASP A 161 -11.23 -0.92 -8.04
CA ASP A 161 -12.15 0.12 -8.50
C ASP A 161 -11.85 1.46 -7.82
N THR A 162 -11.92 2.53 -8.60
CA THR A 162 -11.98 3.91 -8.10
C THR A 162 -13.41 4.44 -8.22
N ALA A 163 -13.73 5.52 -7.53
CA ALA A 163 -14.99 6.22 -7.69
C ALA A 163 -15.29 6.56 -9.17
N LYS A 164 -14.25 6.89 -9.95
CA LYS A 164 -14.40 7.14 -11.39
C LYS A 164 -14.74 5.86 -12.16
N SER A 165 -14.10 4.72 -11.88
CA SER A 165 -14.40 3.46 -12.60
C SER A 165 -15.74 2.87 -12.20
N SER A 166 -16.21 3.13 -10.97
CA SER A 166 -17.45 2.57 -10.43
C SER A 166 -18.63 3.53 -10.44
N ASN A 167 -18.51 4.72 -11.03
CA ASN A 167 -19.54 5.75 -11.05
C ASN A 167 -19.99 6.23 -9.64
N GLY A 168 -19.02 6.35 -8.73
CA GLY A 168 -19.17 6.90 -7.39
C GLY A 168 -18.40 6.09 -6.34
N THR A 169 -17.90 6.76 -5.30
CA THR A 169 -17.13 6.16 -4.20
C THR A 169 -17.84 4.96 -3.59
N PHE A 170 -19.15 5.06 -3.40
CA PHE A 170 -19.97 4.04 -2.74
C PHE A 170 -20.00 2.70 -3.48
N TYR A 171 -19.71 2.70 -4.78
CA TYR A 171 -19.69 1.51 -5.63
C TYR A 171 -18.28 0.97 -5.85
N SER A 172 -17.24 1.66 -5.36
CA SER A 172 -15.83 1.26 -5.54
C SER A 172 -15.37 0.17 -4.57
N GLY A 173 -16.23 -0.22 -3.61
CA GLY A 173 -15.93 -1.22 -2.59
C GLY A 173 -15.49 -2.56 -3.19
N SER A 174 -14.29 -3.00 -2.83
CA SER A 174 -13.78 -4.34 -3.20
C SER A 174 -14.66 -5.43 -2.58
N VAL A 175 -15.03 -5.24 -1.31
CA VAL A 175 -16.07 -6.02 -0.63
C VAL A 175 -17.19 -5.11 -0.12
N GLN A 176 -18.43 -5.46 -0.40
CA GLN A 176 -19.61 -4.71 0.04
C GLN A 176 -20.56 -5.62 0.83
N VAL A 177 -20.79 -5.29 2.10
CA VAL A 177 -21.62 -6.07 3.02
C VAL A 177 -22.86 -5.27 3.40
N PHE A 178 -24.01 -5.74 2.93
CA PHE A 178 -25.34 -5.20 3.25
C PHE A 178 -26.13 -6.10 4.21
N SER A 179 -25.60 -7.28 4.53
CA SER A 179 -26.23 -8.28 5.40
C SER A 179 -26.02 -7.99 6.88
N ASN A 180 -27.07 -8.18 7.68
CA ASN A 180 -26.95 -8.11 9.14
C ASN A 180 -26.21 -9.33 9.72
N ASN A 181 -25.65 -9.15 10.91
CA ASN A 181 -24.94 -10.18 11.69
C ASN A 181 -23.72 -10.78 10.94
N PHE A 182 -23.11 -9.99 10.05
CA PHE A 182 -21.92 -10.40 9.31
C PHE A 182 -20.73 -10.50 10.25
N ILE A 183 -19.90 -11.52 10.08
CA ILE A 183 -18.65 -11.66 10.84
C ILE A 183 -17.50 -11.82 9.84
N ALA A 184 -16.37 -11.17 10.08
CA ALA A 184 -15.12 -11.50 9.42
C ALA A 184 -14.02 -11.74 10.46
N LYS A 185 -13.20 -12.76 10.22
CA LYS A 185 -12.08 -13.13 11.07
C LYS A 185 -10.85 -13.43 10.25
N ASN A 186 -9.70 -12.91 10.66
CA ASN A 186 -8.38 -13.30 10.16
C ASN A 186 -8.27 -13.22 8.62
N ILE A 187 -8.78 -12.15 8.01
CA ILE A 187 -8.78 -11.94 6.57
C ILE A 187 -8.54 -10.46 6.25
N SER A 188 -7.96 -10.18 5.09
CA SER A 188 -7.76 -8.82 4.59
C SER A 188 -8.69 -8.45 3.45
N PHE A 189 -9.12 -7.19 3.45
CA PHE A 189 -9.87 -6.54 2.39
C PHE A 189 -9.02 -5.42 1.81
N MET A 190 -8.78 -5.44 0.50
CA MET A 190 -7.84 -4.51 -0.13
C MET A 190 -8.42 -3.87 -1.38
N ASN A 191 -8.22 -2.56 -1.51
CA ASN A 191 -8.33 -1.85 -2.77
C ASN A 191 -6.95 -1.41 -3.23
N VAL A 192 -6.47 -1.96 -4.35
CA VAL A 192 -5.13 -1.70 -4.92
C VAL A 192 -5.15 -0.71 -6.07
N ALA A 193 -6.18 0.14 -6.14
CA ALA A 193 -6.17 1.29 -7.05
C ALA A 193 -4.92 2.18 -6.81
N PRO A 194 -4.43 2.89 -7.84
CA PRO A 194 -3.30 3.80 -7.69
C PRO A 194 -3.54 4.82 -6.58
N ILE A 195 -2.53 5.06 -5.74
CA ILE A 195 -2.59 6.06 -4.67
C ILE A 195 -2.81 7.44 -5.32
N PRO A 196 -3.87 8.18 -4.95
CA PRO A 196 -4.18 9.46 -5.56
C PRO A 196 -3.16 10.53 -5.19
N SER A 197 -2.90 11.43 -6.13
CA SER A 197 -2.27 12.72 -5.84
C SER A 197 -3.29 13.66 -5.18
N PRO A 198 -2.85 14.60 -4.32
CA PRO A 198 -3.74 15.59 -3.73
C PRO A 198 -4.52 16.36 -4.80
N GLY A 199 -5.86 16.31 -4.74
CA GLY A 199 -6.75 16.99 -5.68
C GLY A 199 -7.26 16.14 -6.85
N ASP A 200 -6.84 14.88 -6.95
CA ASP A 200 -7.33 13.97 -7.99
C ASP A 200 -8.85 13.76 -7.90
N ILE A 201 -9.52 13.90 -9.05
CA ILE A 201 -10.98 13.77 -9.14
C ILE A 201 -11.36 12.30 -9.37
N GLY A 202 -12.18 11.75 -8.48
CA GLY A 202 -12.74 10.41 -8.62
C GLY A 202 -11.78 9.27 -8.30
N ALA A 203 -10.71 9.55 -7.55
CA ALA A 203 -9.67 8.59 -7.21
C ALA A 203 -9.87 7.88 -5.86
N GLN A 204 -10.98 8.17 -5.16
CA GLN A 204 -11.39 7.44 -3.96
C GLN A 204 -11.54 5.95 -4.26
N ALA A 205 -11.11 5.07 -3.36
CA ALA A 205 -11.04 3.65 -3.64
C ALA A 205 -11.29 2.82 -2.37
N VAL A 206 -12.51 2.31 -2.24
CA VAL A 206 -12.98 1.62 -1.03
C VAL A 206 -12.51 0.16 -1.02
N ALA A 207 -11.87 -0.27 0.07
CA ALA A 207 -11.53 -1.67 0.31
C ALA A 207 -12.74 -2.44 0.81
N MET A 208 -13.42 -1.92 1.84
CA MET A 208 -14.63 -2.52 2.37
C MET A 208 -15.71 -1.48 2.67
N ARG A 209 -16.94 -1.79 2.26
CA ARG A 209 -18.15 -1.05 2.65
C ARG A 209 -19.05 -1.92 3.52
N ILE A 210 -19.47 -1.40 4.67
CA ILE A 210 -20.37 -2.11 5.61
C ILE A 210 -21.60 -1.27 5.88
N SER A 211 -22.77 -1.81 5.55
CA SER A 211 -24.08 -1.18 5.78
C SER A 211 -25.07 -2.09 6.53
N GLY A 212 -24.68 -3.35 6.79
CA GLY A 212 -25.49 -4.31 7.54
C GLY A 212 -25.29 -4.18 9.04
N ASP A 213 -26.36 -4.25 9.82
CA ASP A 213 -26.30 -4.04 11.27
C ASP A 213 -25.67 -5.24 12.02
N GLN A 214 -25.05 -4.98 13.16
CA GLN A 214 -24.38 -5.96 14.03
C GLN A 214 -23.22 -6.71 13.33
N ALA A 215 -22.40 -6.00 12.57
CA ALA A 215 -21.21 -6.58 11.95
C ALA A 215 -20.03 -6.66 12.96
N PHE A 216 -19.26 -7.74 12.91
CA PHE A 216 -18.12 -7.94 13.80
C PHE A 216 -16.86 -8.37 13.03
N PHE A 217 -15.73 -7.73 13.34
CA PHE A 217 -14.45 -7.93 12.69
C PHE A 217 -13.39 -8.25 13.73
N LEU A 218 -12.69 -9.36 13.58
CA LEU A 218 -11.62 -9.79 14.50
C LEU A 218 -10.33 -10.10 13.73
N GLY A 219 -9.23 -9.46 14.08
CA GLY A 219 -7.94 -9.78 13.46
C GLY A 219 -7.94 -9.55 11.94
N CYS A 220 -8.74 -8.60 11.44
CA CYS A 220 -8.89 -8.32 10.02
C CYS A 220 -7.96 -7.20 9.56
N GLY A 221 -7.59 -7.22 8.28
CA GLY A 221 -6.81 -6.18 7.64
C GLY A 221 -7.63 -5.36 6.65
N PHE A 222 -7.44 -4.05 6.62
CA PHE A 222 -8.10 -3.13 5.68
C PHE A 222 -7.04 -2.25 5.02
N PHE A 223 -6.89 -2.39 3.71
CA PHE A 223 -5.80 -1.75 2.97
C PHE A 223 -6.35 -0.95 1.78
N GLY A 224 -5.97 0.32 1.72
CA GLY A 224 -6.35 1.23 0.65
C GLY A 224 -5.63 2.56 0.83
N ALA A 225 -5.93 3.52 -0.03
CA ALA A 225 -5.37 4.86 0.06
C ALA A 225 -6.42 5.85 0.58
N GLN A 226 -7.18 6.49 -0.30
CA GLN A 226 -8.27 7.38 0.09
C GLN A 226 -9.57 6.57 0.22
N ASP A 227 -10.32 6.83 1.29
CA ASP A 227 -11.62 6.20 1.57
C ASP A 227 -11.53 4.66 1.78
N THR A 228 -10.48 4.14 2.44
CA THR A 228 -10.24 2.69 2.62
C THR A 228 -11.44 1.93 3.20
N LEU A 229 -11.97 2.36 4.34
CA LEU A 229 -13.05 1.71 5.07
C LEU A 229 -14.29 2.61 5.08
N HIS A 230 -15.29 2.22 4.28
CA HIS A 230 -16.59 2.86 4.27
C HIS A 230 -17.51 2.19 5.30
N ASP A 231 -17.41 2.68 6.53
CA ASP A 231 -18.25 2.34 7.67
C ASP A 231 -19.62 3.04 7.57
N ASP A 232 -20.40 2.66 6.54
CA ASP A 232 -21.59 3.38 6.02
C ASP A 232 -22.66 3.60 7.09
N ARG A 233 -23.22 2.52 7.64
CA ARG A 233 -24.29 2.58 8.65
C ARG A 233 -24.44 1.26 9.39
N GLY A 234 -25.08 1.30 10.56
CA GLY A 234 -25.31 0.13 11.41
C GLY A 234 -24.41 0.15 12.64
N ARG A 235 -24.43 -0.94 13.41
CA ARG A 235 -23.61 -1.10 14.62
C ARG A 235 -22.50 -2.09 14.35
N HIS A 236 -21.25 -1.63 14.43
CA HIS A 236 -20.11 -2.46 14.09
C HIS A 236 -19.06 -2.49 15.20
N TYR A 237 -18.38 -3.62 15.32
CA TYR A 237 -17.32 -3.80 16.28
C TYR A 237 -16.08 -4.38 15.60
N PHE A 238 -15.00 -3.61 15.61
CA PHE A 238 -13.70 -3.97 15.07
C PHE A 238 -12.77 -4.21 16.24
N LYS A 239 -12.20 -5.42 16.32
CA LYS A 239 -11.30 -5.81 17.39
C LYS A 239 -10.00 -6.36 16.82
N ASP A 240 -8.88 -5.90 17.36
CA ASP A 240 -7.54 -6.36 16.98
C ASP A 240 -7.28 -6.24 15.46
N CYS A 241 -7.85 -5.22 14.80
CA CYS A 241 -7.77 -5.03 13.36
C CYS A 241 -6.62 -4.10 12.95
N TYR A 242 -6.12 -4.28 11.73
CA TYR A 242 -5.15 -3.40 11.08
C TYR A 242 -5.84 -2.58 9.99
N ILE A 243 -5.80 -1.25 10.07
CA ILE A 243 -6.47 -0.35 9.13
C ILE A 243 -5.45 0.66 8.59
N GLN A 244 -5.24 0.66 7.28
CA GLN A 244 -4.29 1.54 6.60
C GLN A 244 -4.95 2.44 5.56
N GLY A 245 -4.55 3.71 5.53
CA GLY A 245 -4.94 4.63 4.46
C GLY A 245 -4.37 6.04 4.62
N SER A 246 -4.85 6.97 3.80
CA SER A 246 -4.32 8.33 3.67
C SER A 246 -5.35 9.38 4.10
N ILE A 247 -6.27 9.74 3.22
CA ILE A 247 -7.33 10.71 3.46
C ILE A 247 -8.64 9.98 3.75
N ASP A 248 -9.31 10.39 4.82
CA ASP A 248 -10.63 9.92 5.25
C ASP A 248 -10.75 8.38 5.25
N PHE A 249 -9.68 7.70 5.66
CA PHE A 249 -9.57 6.26 5.43
C PHE A 249 -10.52 5.42 6.31
N ILE A 250 -11.18 6.03 7.30
CA ILE A 250 -12.37 5.50 7.97
C ILE A 250 -13.49 6.56 7.87
N PHE A 251 -14.54 6.29 7.12
CA PHE A 251 -15.60 7.27 6.88
C PHE A 251 -16.98 6.62 6.82
N GLY A 252 -18.03 7.42 7.05
CA GLY A 252 -19.42 6.95 7.05
C GLY A 252 -20.21 7.45 8.25
N ASN A 253 -21.37 6.85 8.52
CA ASN A 253 -22.30 7.25 9.58
C ASN A 253 -22.71 6.05 10.47
N ALA A 254 -21.86 5.04 10.60
CA ALA A 254 -22.12 3.93 11.51
C ALA A 254 -21.96 4.33 12.99
N ARG A 255 -22.44 3.46 13.87
CA ARG A 255 -22.14 3.48 15.30
C ARG A 255 -21.13 2.38 15.57
N SER A 256 -19.85 2.73 15.69
CA SER A 256 -18.78 1.74 15.67
C SER A 256 -17.81 1.88 16.82
N LEU A 257 -17.37 0.73 17.32
CA LEU A 257 -16.27 0.61 18.28
C LEU A 257 -15.08 -0.05 17.59
N TYR A 258 -13.94 0.60 17.65
CA TYR A 258 -12.64 0.10 17.23
C TYR A 258 -11.81 -0.13 18.48
N GLU A 259 -11.58 -1.38 18.85
CA GLU A 259 -10.84 -1.75 20.05
C GLU A 259 -9.54 -2.45 19.67
N ASN A 260 -8.44 -2.06 20.32
CA ASN A 260 -7.11 -2.64 20.09
C ASN A 260 -6.67 -2.63 18.61
N CYS A 261 -7.15 -1.66 17.83
CA CYS A 261 -6.84 -1.57 16.42
C CYS A 261 -5.55 -0.80 16.18
N GLN A 262 -4.85 -1.15 15.10
CA GLN A 262 -3.70 -0.42 14.57
C GLN A 262 -4.16 0.46 13.40
N LEU A 263 -4.05 1.77 13.56
CA LEU A 263 -4.42 2.77 12.57
C LEU A 263 -3.14 3.32 11.95
N ILE A 264 -2.91 3.01 10.68
CA ILE A 264 -1.66 3.31 9.99
C ILE A 264 -1.89 4.28 8.85
N SER A 265 -1.42 5.52 9.02
CA SER A 265 -1.42 6.48 7.93
C SER A 265 -0.32 6.16 6.92
N MET A 266 -0.66 6.20 5.65
CA MET A 266 0.26 6.16 4.51
C MET A 266 0.25 7.49 3.74
N ALA A 267 -0.14 8.59 4.40
CA ALA A 267 -0.13 9.91 3.79
C ALA A 267 1.31 10.32 3.44
N ASN A 268 1.45 11.10 2.35
CA ASN A 268 2.76 11.59 1.92
C ASN A 268 3.38 12.47 3.03
N PRO A 269 4.66 12.23 3.40
CA PRO A 269 5.39 13.08 4.33
C PRO A 269 5.35 14.55 3.91
N VAL A 270 5.34 15.44 4.91
CA VAL A 270 5.46 16.88 4.68
C VAL A 270 6.86 17.33 5.07
N ALA A 271 7.37 18.36 4.39
CA ALA A 271 8.64 18.96 4.75
C ALA A 271 8.61 19.51 6.19
N PRO A 272 9.72 19.46 6.95
CA PRO A 272 9.79 20.04 8.28
C PRO A 272 9.34 21.51 8.29
N GLY A 273 8.46 21.87 9.21
CA GLY A 273 7.89 23.23 9.32
C GLY A 273 6.74 23.53 8.33
N ALA A 274 6.43 22.64 7.39
CA ALA A 274 5.27 22.81 6.51
C ALA A 274 3.96 22.57 7.29
N LYS A 275 2.96 23.41 6.98
CA LYS A 275 1.60 23.31 7.56
C LYS A 275 0.62 22.51 6.70
N GLY A 276 1.11 21.84 5.65
CA GLY A 276 0.28 20.99 4.81
C GLY A 276 -0.33 19.84 5.61
N ILE A 277 -1.56 19.46 5.27
CA ILE A 277 -2.23 18.26 5.78
C ILE A 277 -2.47 17.35 4.59
N ASN A 278 -1.94 16.13 4.67
CA ASN A 278 -1.96 15.18 3.57
C ASN A 278 -2.75 13.90 3.93
N GLY A 279 -3.36 13.86 5.12
CA GLY A 279 -4.14 12.71 5.56
C GLY A 279 -5.14 13.06 6.65
N ALA A 280 -6.12 12.19 6.82
CA ALA A 280 -7.11 12.25 7.86
C ALA A 280 -7.55 10.83 8.21
N VAL A 281 -7.58 10.51 9.50
CA VAL A 281 -8.00 9.18 9.96
C VAL A 281 -9.48 8.98 9.72
N THR A 282 -10.30 9.93 10.17
CA THR A 282 -11.76 9.80 10.14
C THR A 282 -12.47 10.89 9.34
N ALA A 283 -13.60 10.53 8.75
CA ALA A 283 -14.58 11.47 8.21
C ALA A 283 -16.00 11.01 8.57
N HIS A 284 -16.41 11.29 9.82
CA HIS A 284 -17.71 10.86 10.32
C HIS A 284 -18.84 11.77 9.82
N GLY A 285 -19.91 11.14 9.33
CA GLY A 285 -20.96 11.73 8.51
C GLY A 285 -22.33 11.82 9.19
N ARG A 286 -22.40 12.02 10.51
CA ARG A 286 -23.67 12.22 11.22
C ARG A 286 -24.34 13.55 10.88
N ILE A 287 -25.62 13.47 10.52
CA ILE A 287 -26.37 14.58 9.92
C ILE A 287 -27.21 15.33 10.94
N SER A 288 -27.69 14.67 12.00
CA SER A 288 -28.54 15.29 13.02
C SER A 288 -28.19 14.85 14.44
N LYS A 289 -28.63 15.63 15.42
CA LYS A 289 -28.53 15.28 16.84
C LYS A 289 -29.32 14.03 17.22
N ASP A 290 -30.36 13.69 16.47
CA ASP A 290 -31.27 12.58 16.80
C ASP A 290 -30.71 11.22 16.36
N GLU A 291 -29.71 11.20 15.47
CA GLU A 291 -28.98 9.99 15.11
C GLU A 291 -28.11 9.53 16.29
N ASN A 292 -28.07 8.23 16.59
CA ASN A 292 -27.17 7.67 17.62
C ASN A 292 -25.96 6.98 16.97
N THR A 293 -25.19 7.74 16.20
CA THR A 293 -24.04 7.29 15.42
C THR A 293 -22.77 8.00 15.87
N GLY A 294 -21.62 7.40 15.59
CA GLY A 294 -20.33 7.85 16.08
C GLY A 294 -19.25 6.79 15.96
N PHE A 295 -18.01 7.22 15.84
CA PHE A 295 -16.85 6.33 15.92
C PHE A 295 -16.17 6.46 17.28
N SER A 296 -15.93 5.34 17.94
CA SER A 296 -15.14 5.26 19.17
C SER A 296 -13.92 4.39 18.96
N PHE A 297 -12.74 4.93 19.27
CA PHE A 297 -11.46 4.22 19.22
C PHE A 297 -10.95 4.03 20.63
N VAL A 298 -10.76 2.78 21.05
CA VAL A 298 -10.39 2.41 22.42
C VAL A 298 -9.12 1.56 22.38
N ASN A 299 -8.12 1.95 23.15
CA ASN A 299 -6.84 1.24 23.26
C ASN A 299 -6.18 0.98 21.89
N CYS A 300 -6.34 1.91 20.96
CA CYS A 300 -5.78 1.81 19.62
C CYS A 300 -4.36 2.38 19.57
N THR A 301 -3.66 2.12 18.47
CA THR A 301 -2.41 2.81 18.13
C THR A 301 -2.59 3.58 16.83
N LEU A 302 -2.05 4.79 16.75
CA LEU A 302 -2.07 5.64 15.57
C LEU A 302 -0.64 6.05 15.18
N GLY A 303 -0.22 5.60 14.01
CA GLY A 303 1.12 5.83 13.48
C GLY A 303 1.17 5.86 11.95
N GLY A 304 2.38 5.76 11.41
CA GLY A 304 2.63 5.77 9.97
C GLY A 304 3.35 7.03 9.49
N THR A 305 2.97 7.55 8.33
CA THR A 305 3.63 8.68 7.67
C THR A 305 2.70 9.86 7.43
N GLY A 306 3.27 11.02 7.15
CA GLY A 306 2.53 12.22 6.77
C GLY A 306 2.32 13.18 7.93
N ARG A 307 1.48 14.19 7.67
CA ARG A 307 0.94 15.09 8.70
C ARG A 307 -0.57 15.07 8.56
N ILE A 308 -1.25 14.63 9.61
CA ILE A 308 -2.64 14.19 9.53
C ILE A 308 -3.54 14.83 10.58
N TRP A 309 -4.84 14.82 10.30
CA TRP A 309 -5.87 15.01 11.31
C TRP A 309 -6.40 13.67 11.83
N LEU A 310 -6.83 13.65 13.10
CA LEU A 310 -7.62 12.58 13.70
C LEU A 310 -8.99 12.45 13.03
N GLY A 311 -9.56 13.58 12.59
CA GLY A 311 -10.83 13.54 11.89
C GLY A 311 -11.23 14.84 11.24
N ARG A 312 -12.13 14.72 10.27
CA ARG A 312 -12.82 15.83 9.62
C ARG A 312 -14.33 15.70 9.71
N ALA A 313 -15.02 16.82 9.89
CA ALA A 313 -16.47 16.84 10.05
C ALA A 313 -17.20 16.74 8.72
N TRP A 314 -17.26 15.55 8.11
CA TRP A 314 -17.94 15.37 6.81
C TRP A 314 -19.41 15.84 6.82
N ARG A 315 -20.07 15.80 7.99
CA ARG A 315 -21.41 16.33 8.23
C ARG A 315 -21.50 17.10 9.56
N PRO A 316 -22.52 17.95 9.76
CA PRO A 316 -22.56 18.92 10.86
C PRO A 316 -22.53 18.34 12.29
N TYR A 317 -23.01 17.11 12.50
CA TYR A 317 -23.05 16.47 13.82
C TYR A 317 -22.00 15.36 13.94
N SER A 318 -20.89 15.47 13.21
CA SER A 318 -19.76 14.53 13.25
C SER A 318 -19.35 14.22 14.69
N SER A 319 -19.17 12.93 15.03
CA SER A 319 -18.97 12.46 16.40
C SER A 319 -17.89 11.38 16.39
N VAL A 320 -16.73 11.71 16.96
CA VAL A 320 -15.56 10.82 16.99
C VAL A 320 -14.84 10.96 18.33
N ILE A 321 -14.55 9.83 18.96
CA ILE A 321 -13.88 9.77 20.25
C ILE A 321 -12.64 8.88 20.14
N PHE A 322 -11.49 9.37 20.63
CA PHE A 322 -10.30 8.57 20.88
C PHE A 322 -10.08 8.42 22.39
N SER A 323 -9.97 7.18 22.86
CA SER A 323 -9.79 6.83 24.27
C SER A 323 -8.61 5.88 24.43
N TYR A 324 -7.70 6.17 25.36
CA TYR A 324 -6.51 5.35 25.64
C TYR A 324 -5.68 5.04 24.39
N THR A 325 -5.72 5.92 23.38
CA THR A 325 -5.05 5.69 22.10
C THR A 325 -3.65 6.27 22.14
N SER A 326 -2.66 5.50 21.72
CA SER A 326 -1.28 5.97 21.57
C SER A 326 -1.08 6.61 20.19
N MET A 327 -0.67 7.87 20.15
CA MET A 327 -0.56 8.68 18.93
C MET A 327 0.89 9.16 18.73
N THR A 328 1.47 8.83 17.59
CA THR A 328 2.78 9.34 17.16
C THR A 328 2.71 10.81 16.73
N ASP A 329 3.87 11.44 16.49
CA ASP A 329 4.03 12.86 16.15
C ASP A 329 3.52 13.26 14.75
N ILE A 330 2.95 12.33 13.99
CA ILE A 330 2.32 12.62 12.69
C ILE A 330 0.99 13.39 12.83
N VAL A 331 0.38 13.36 14.03
CA VAL A 331 -0.87 14.08 14.30
C VAL A 331 -0.58 15.57 14.41
N ALA A 332 -1.23 16.36 13.55
CA ALA A 332 -1.10 17.81 13.56
C ALA A 332 -1.56 18.40 14.92
N PRO A 333 -0.93 19.49 15.43
CA PRO A 333 -1.29 20.06 16.73
C PRO A 333 -2.78 20.43 16.85
N GLU A 334 -3.37 20.99 15.79
CA GLU A 334 -4.80 21.29 15.69
C GLU A 334 -5.68 20.04 15.82
N GLY A 335 -5.16 18.87 15.43
CA GLY A 335 -5.76 17.53 15.58
C GLY A 335 -6.97 17.25 14.70
N TRP A 336 -7.84 18.22 14.50
CA TRP A 336 -9.17 18.04 13.91
C TRP A 336 -9.49 19.17 12.94
N ASN A 337 -10.43 18.92 12.02
CA ASN A 337 -10.94 19.92 11.11
C ASN A 337 -12.48 19.85 11.04
N ASP A 338 -13.14 20.98 11.23
CA ASP A 338 -14.58 21.20 11.09
C ASP A 338 -15.07 21.17 9.62
N PHE A 339 -14.23 20.70 8.69
CA PHE A 339 -14.43 20.81 7.25
C PHE A 339 -14.39 22.25 6.72
N ASN A 340 -13.71 23.14 7.46
CA ASN A 340 -13.63 24.58 7.21
C ASN A 340 -15.00 25.26 7.23
N ASP A 341 -15.86 24.85 8.16
CA ASP A 341 -17.22 25.33 8.35
C ASP A 341 -17.49 25.55 9.85
N PRO A 342 -17.17 26.75 10.38
CA PRO A 342 -17.26 27.06 11.81
C PRO A 342 -18.67 26.94 12.38
N THR A 343 -19.71 26.86 11.54
CA THR A 343 -21.08 26.63 12.01
C THR A 343 -21.25 25.25 12.66
N ARG A 344 -20.32 24.33 12.41
CA ARG A 344 -20.33 22.96 12.94
C ARG A 344 -19.72 22.84 14.33
N ASP A 345 -18.91 23.81 14.75
CA ASP A 345 -18.18 23.80 16.03
C ASP A 345 -19.10 23.57 17.24
N GLN A 346 -20.35 24.03 17.15
CA GLN A 346 -21.35 23.90 18.21
C GLN A 346 -22.06 22.53 18.22
N THR A 347 -21.98 21.77 17.14
CA THR A 347 -22.76 20.55 16.93
C THR A 347 -21.91 19.28 16.81
N ILE A 348 -20.63 19.40 16.46
CA ILE A 348 -19.69 18.27 16.44
C ILE A 348 -19.33 17.81 17.85
N PHE A 349 -19.02 16.52 17.98
CA PHE A 349 -18.54 15.92 19.21
C PHE A 349 -17.21 15.23 18.98
N TYR A 350 -16.11 15.97 19.14
CA TYR A 350 -14.75 15.44 19.07
C TYR A 350 -14.14 15.37 20.46
N GLY A 351 -13.79 14.14 20.87
CA GLY A 351 -13.34 13.84 22.22
C GLY A 351 -12.02 13.10 22.24
N GLU A 352 -11.12 13.52 23.12
CA GLU A 352 -9.91 12.78 23.46
C GLU A 352 -9.92 12.47 24.97
N TYR A 353 -9.68 11.20 25.32
CA TYR A 353 -9.68 10.72 26.70
C TYR A 353 -8.43 9.86 26.97
N ASN A 354 -7.58 10.30 27.90
CA ASN A 354 -6.37 9.57 28.31
C ASN A 354 -5.51 9.03 27.15
N CYS A 355 -5.42 9.78 26.05
CA CYS A 355 -4.55 9.45 24.92
C CYS A 355 -3.09 9.78 25.27
N LEU A 356 -2.16 9.01 24.69
CA LEU A 356 -0.73 9.05 25.00
C LEU A 356 0.11 9.27 23.75
N GLY A 357 1.38 9.63 23.92
CA GLY A 357 2.32 9.83 22.82
C GLY A 357 2.41 11.28 22.34
N ALA A 358 3.38 11.55 21.46
CA ALA A 358 3.70 12.91 21.01
C ALA A 358 2.53 13.59 20.26
N GLY A 359 1.72 12.80 19.55
CA GLY A 359 0.54 13.29 18.84
C GLY A 359 -0.67 13.59 19.72
N ALA A 360 -0.68 13.13 20.97
CA ALA A 360 -1.81 13.30 21.90
C ALA A 360 -1.76 14.63 22.68
N ASN A 361 -0.82 15.52 22.39
CA ASN A 361 -0.75 16.81 23.05
C ASN A 361 -1.94 17.69 22.65
N MET A 362 -2.78 18.04 23.62
CA MET A 362 -3.99 18.83 23.40
C MET A 362 -3.80 20.35 23.46
N THR A 363 -2.61 20.88 23.78
CA THR A 363 -2.39 22.32 24.03
C THR A 363 -2.77 23.23 22.85
N LEU A 364 -2.63 22.74 21.62
CA LEU A 364 -2.89 23.49 20.39
C LEU A 364 -4.07 22.94 19.59
N ARG A 365 -4.91 22.10 20.22
CA ARG A 365 -6.11 21.54 19.56
C ARG A 365 -7.08 22.65 19.20
N ALA A 366 -7.91 22.37 18.19
CA ALA A 366 -9.00 23.27 17.83
C ALA A 366 -9.94 23.50 19.04
N PRO A 367 -10.49 24.72 19.23
CA PRO A 367 -11.23 25.07 20.46
C PRO A 367 -12.49 24.26 20.71
N TYR A 368 -13.10 23.68 19.68
CA TYR A 368 -14.29 22.84 19.77
C TYR A 368 -14.01 21.40 20.24
N VAL A 369 -12.73 21.03 20.41
CA VAL A 369 -12.33 19.68 20.82
C VAL A 369 -12.45 19.55 22.34
N GLN A 370 -13.06 18.46 22.79
CA GLN A 370 -13.31 18.22 24.21
C GLN A 370 -12.26 17.26 24.79
N LYS A 371 -11.60 17.71 25.86
CA LYS A 371 -10.87 16.80 26.75
C LYS A 371 -11.89 16.15 27.68
N LEU A 372 -12.19 14.87 27.44
CA LEU A 372 -13.23 14.17 28.19
C LEU A 372 -12.74 13.79 29.58
N ASN A 373 -13.69 13.67 30.52
CA ASN A 373 -13.50 13.01 31.82
C ASN A 373 -14.09 11.59 31.82
N ASP A 374 -13.88 10.86 32.91
CA ASP A 374 -14.30 9.46 33.07
C ASP A 374 -15.81 9.25 32.80
N THR A 375 -16.66 10.15 33.29
CA THR A 375 -18.11 10.09 33.12
C THR A 375 -18.51 10.32 31.66
N GLN A 376 -17.89 11.30 30.99
CA GLN A 376 -18.14 11.60 29.59
C GLN A 376 -17.62 10.50 28.66
N ALA A 377 -16.50 9.87 29.00
CA ALA A 377 -15.89 8.83 28.17
C ALA A 377 -16.58 7.47 28.33
N SER A 378 -17.06 7.12 29.53
CA SER A 378 -17.65 5.81 29.86
C SER A 378 -18.63 5.21 28.82
N PRO A 379 -19.57 5.97 28.23
CA PRO A 379 -20.49 5.45 27.21
C PRO A 379 -19.80 4.94 25.93
N PHE A 380 -18.55 5.32 25.69
CA PHE A 380 -17.82 5.04 24.46
C PHE A 380 -16.76 3.93 24.62
N LEU A 381 -16.55 3.40 25.84
CA LEU A 381 -15.40 2.53 26.14
C LEU A 381 -15.62 1.02 25.94
N ASN A 382 -16.87 0.54 25.91
CA ASN A 382 -17.16 -0.90 25.95
C ASN A 382 -18.13 -1.32 24.83
N PRO A 383 -17.96 -2.49 24.20
CA PRO A 383 -18.88 -3.00 23.18
C PRO A 383 -20.34 -3.12 23.64
N LYS A 384 -20.60 -3.25 24.95
CA LYS A 384 -21.97 -3.17 25.52
C LYS A 384 -22.67 -1.87 25.17
N SER A 385 -21.94 -0.78 24.94
CA SER A 385 -22.52 0.48 24.48
C SER A 385 -23.20 0.34 23.11
N LEU A 386 -22.71 -0.55 22.24
CA LEU A 386 -23.29 -0.83 20.94
C LEU A 386 -24.59 -1.65 21.03
N ALA A 387 -24.92 -2.22 22.20
CA ALA A 387 -26.07 -3.12 22.37
C ALA A 387 -26.12 -4.26 21.32
N MET A 388 -24.95 -4.74 20.89
CA MET A 388 -24.84 -5.92 20.02
C MET A 388 -25.15 -7.18 20.84
N LEU A 389 -25.83 -8.16 20.23
CA LEU A 389 -26.06 -9.46 20.87
C LEU A 389 -24.71 -10.11 21.20
N GLU A 390 -24.57 -10.67 22.40
CA GLU A 390 -23.34 -11.36 22.81
C GLU A 390 -23.04 -12.50 21.83
N ILE A 391 -22.06 -12.29 20.94
CA ILE A 391 -21.49 -13.37 20.13
C ILE A 391 -20.75 -14.24 21.13
N GLY A 392 -21.32 -15.40 21.47
CA GLY A 392 -20.82 -16.30 22.52
C GLY A 392 -19.35 -16.67 22.32
N TYR A 393 -18.47 -15.93 22.99
CA TYR A 393 -17.09 -16.32 23.22
C TYR A 393 -17.07 -17.14 24.51
N GLY A 394 -17.19 -18.45 24.37
CA GLY A 394 -16.88 -19.37 25.46
C GLY A 394 -15.38 -19.36 25.74
N SER A 395 -14.93 -18.50 26.64
CA SER A 395 -13.69 -18.73 27.40
C SER A 395 -14.06 -19.37 28.75
N PRO A 396 -13.30 -20.37 29.23
CA PRO A 396 -13.66 -21.11 30.44
C PRO A 396 -13.74 -20.17 31.64
N LYS A 397 -14.87 -20.20 32.34
CA LYS A 397 -15.01 -19.56 33.65
C LYS A 397 -14.05 -20.24 34.63
N GLY A 398 -12.89 -19.63 34.87
CA GLY A 398 -12.10 -19.90 36.05
C GLY A 398 -12.90 -19.48 37.28
N LYS A 399 -13.31 -20.46 38.08
CA LYS A 399 -13.95 -20.26 39.38
C LYS A 399 -13.07 -19.35 40.24
N LYS A 400 -13.67 -18.29 40.78
CA LYS A 400 -13.17 -17.58 41.94
C LYS A 400 -13.46 -18.47 43.15
N ASP A 401 -12.41 -18.97 43.79
CA ASP A 401 -12.43 -19.28 45.21
C ASP A 401 -11.36 -18.39 45.85
N GLY A 402 -11.80 -17.49 46.74
CA GLY A 402 -10.91 -16.69 47.55
C GLY A 402 -10.54 -17.44 48.84
N ASN A 403 -9.31 -17.29 49.30
CA ASN A 403 -9.07 -16.67 50.60
C ASN A 403 -7.59 -16.37 50.86
N ALA A 404 -7.41 -15.36 51.70
CA ALA A 404 -6.21 -14.67 52.14
C ALA A 404 -5.06 -15.54 52.70
N ALA A 405 -3.83 -15.04 52.57
CA ALA A 405 -2.99 -14.70 53.73
C ALA A 405 -1.73 -13.91 53.33
N GLN A 406 -1.41 -12.94 54.17
CA GLN A 406 -0.18 -12.15 54.19
C GLN A 406 1.05 -13.06 54.39
N ASN A 407 2.19 -12.67 53.81
CA ASN A 407 3.44 -12.48 54.53
C ASN A 407 4.51 -11.92 53.59
N GLY A 408 5.13 -10.82 54.03
CA GLY A 408 6.22 -10.17 53.32
C GLY A 408 7.56 -10.85 53.56
N ALA A 409 8.48 -10.63 52.62
CA ALA A 409 9.91 -10.58 52.85
C ALA A 409 10.54 -9.81 51.68
N GLY A 410 11.16 -8.67 51.99
CA GLY A 410 11.92 -7.90 51.02
C GLY A 410 13.25 -8.57 50.68
N CYS A 411 13.85 -8.16 49.57
CA CYS A 411 15.28 -8.32 49.36
C CYS A 411 15.86 -7.04 48.76
N GLN A 412 16.79 -6.47 49.53
CA GLN A 412 17.51 -5.23 49.26
C GLN A 412 18.57 -5.43 48.17
N GLN A 413 18.77 -4.38 47.40
CA GLN A 413 19.91 -4.14 46.53
C GLN A 413 21.20 -4.06 47.36
N ARG A 414 22.30 -4.63 46.86
CA ARG A 414 23.66 -4.33 47.32
C ARG A 414 24.45 -3.70 46.18
N ASN A 415 24.87 -2.46 46.44
CA ASN A 415 25.92 -1.75 45.72
C ASN A 415 27.30 -2.28 46.15
N GLY A 416 28.29 -2.16 45.27
CA GLY A 416 29.70 -2.33 45.59
C GLY A 416 30.58 -1.71 44.51
N GLU A 417 31.10 -0.52 44.79
CA GLU A 417 32.27 0.12 44.14
C GLU A 417 33.45 0.10 45.14
N ALA A 418 34.68 -0.15 44.66
CA ALA A 418 35.93 0.36 45.27
C ALA A 418 37.17 0.18 44.34
N VAL A 419 37.60 1.29 43.72
CA VAL A 419 38.92 1.97 43.76
C VAL A 419 40.28 1.19 43.81
N VAL A 420 41.05 1.29 42.69
CA VAL A 420 42.47 1.73 42.43
C VAL A 420 43.70 1.23 43.27
N THR A 421 44.63 0.48 42.56
CA THR A 421 46.14 0.33 42.46
C THR A 421 47.13 0.80 43.58
N PRO A 422 48.49 0.51 43.61
CA PRO A 422 49.47 0.11 42.54
C PRO A 422 50.71 -0.79 42.91
N HIS A 423 51.57 -1.12 41.92
CA HIS A 423 53.06 -1.33 41.88
C HIS A 423 53.46 -2.32 40.73
N GLU A 424 54.18 -1.91 39.66
CA GLU A 424 55.66 -1.81 39.44
C GLU A 424 56.38 -3.19 39.43
N GLU A 425 57.35 -3.57 38.58
CA GLU A 425 58.06 -3.00 37.42
C GLU A 425 58.81 -4.14 36.66
N HIS A 426 58.94 -3.93 35.35
CA HIS A 426 59.91 -4.35 34.29
C HIS A 426 60.91 -5.53 34.40
N LYS A 427 60.98 -6.28 33.29
CA LYS A 427 62.18 -6.59 32.46
C LYS A 427 61.70 -7.11 31.08
N GLU A 428 61.66 -6.25 30.05
CA GLU A 428 62.68 -6.10 28.99
C GLU A 428 63.04 -7.38 28.21
N GLU A 429 62.56 -7.45 26.96
CA GLU A 429 63.36 -7.82 25.79
C GLU A 429 62.73 -7.26 24.50
N ASN A 430 63.52 -6.50 23.75
CA ASN A 430 63.15 -5.72 22.56
C ASN A 430 63.10 -6.54 21.27
N LYS A 431 62.16 -6.22 20.34
CA LYS A 431 62.41 -6.07 18.89
C LYS A 431 61.18 -5.57 18.07
N VAL A 432 61.26 -4.29 17.67
CA VAL A 432 61.03 -3.68 16.32
C VAL A 432 59.72 -3.96 15.52
N GLU A 433 58.95 -2.86 15.36
CA GLU A 433 58.09 -2.37 14.24
C GLU A 433 57.14 -3.28 13.42
N ASN A 434 55.88 -2.84 13.28
CA ASN A 434 55.31 -2.56 11.94
C ASN A 434 54.06 -1.64 11.96
N LYS A 435 54.10 -0.54 11.21
CA LYS A 435 52.97 0.39 10.99
C LYS A 435 51.92 -0.26 10.05
N GLY A 436 50.79 -0.71 10.60
CA GLY A 436 49.65 -1.18 9.82
C GLY A 436 48.86 -0.04 9.17
N LYS A 437 48.44 -0.23 7.91
CA LYS A 437 47.58 0.71 7.16
C LYS A 437 46.18 0.77 7.81
N GLU A 438 45.78 1.94 8.27
CA GLU A 438 44.44 2.21 8.82
C GLU A 438 43.53 2.73 7.70
N ILE A 439 42.39 2.05 7.49
CA ILE A 439 41.38 2.42 6.50
C ILE A 439 40.23 3.08 7.25
N VAL A 440 39.84 4.29 6.84
CA VAL A 440 38.75 5.04 7.48
C VAL A 440 37.63 5.26 6.47
N LEU A 441 36.43 4.80 6.81
CA LEU A 441 35.22 4.88 6.00
C LEU A 441 34.12 5.67 6.73
N LYS A 442 33.29 6.38 5.97
CA LYS A 442 32.09 7.04 6.46
C LYS A 442 30.87 6.20 6.08
N ALA A 443 30.14 5.71 7.07
CA ALA A 443 28.92 4.93 6.88
C ALA A 443 27.86 5.41 7.87
N TYR A 444 26.68 5.77 7.37
CA TYR A 444 25.59 6.27 8.21
C TYR A 444 24.95 5.14 9.03
N MET A 445 24.97 5.28 10.36
CA MET A 445 24.43 4.29 11.29
C MET A 445 23.48 5.01 12.25
N HIS A 446 22.18 4.67 12.20
CA HIS A 446 21.15 5.32 13.02
C HIS A 446 20.74 4.48 14.25
N CYS A 447 21.30 3.28 14.43
CA CYS A 447 21.05 2.40 15.58
C CYS A 447 22.21 1.41 15.79
N GLN A 448 22.25 0.76 16.96
CA GLN A 448 23.27 -0.25 17.28
C GLN A 448 23.25 -1.44 16.31
N GLY A 449 22.07 -1.86 15.84
CA GLY A 449 21.94 -2.93 14.85
C GLY A 449 22.55 -2.58 13.48
N CYS A 450 22.59 -1.30 13.10
CA CYS A 450 23.33 -0.86 11.91
C CYS A 450 24.83 -1.04 12.08
N ALA A 451 25.34 -0.79 13.29
CA ALA A 451 26.75 -0.99 13.60
C ALA A 451 27.11 -2.49 13.56
N ASP A 452 26.29 -3.33 14.21
CA ASP A 452 26.51 -4.78 14.25
C ASP A 452 26.43 -5.43 12.86
N LYS A 453 25.58 -4.91 11.97
CA LYS A 453 25.48 -5.35 10.57
C LYS A 453 26.76 -5.05 9.78
N ILE A 454 27.37 -3.88 9.96
CA ILE A 454 28.66 -3.55 9.34
C ILE A 454 29.77 -4.44 9.90
N LEU A 455 29.78 -4.64 11.23
CA LEU A 455 30.74 -5.53 11.88
C LEU A 455 30.65 -6.95 11.31
N TYR A 456 29.44 -7.47 11.12
CA TYR A 456 29.21 -8.78 10.51
C TYR A 456 29.67 -8.86 9.05
N ILE A 457 29.45 -7.81 8.26
CA ILE A 457 29.87 -7.76 6.84
C ILE A 457 31.40 -7.80 6.69
N LEU A 458 32.11 -7.15 7.61
CA LEU A 458 33.57 -7.04 7.61
C LEU A 458 34.26 -8.18 8.37
N LYS A 459 33.54 -8.88 9.26
CA LYS A 459 34.05 -10.04 10.00
C LYS A 459 34.38 -11.18 9.03
N GLY A 460 35.65 -11.60 9.02
CA GLY A 460 36.14 -12.67 8.13
C GLY A 460 36.38 -12.23 6.69
N PHE A 461 36.39 -10.93 6.38
CA PHE A 461 36.80 -10.42 5.08
C PHE A 461 38.32 -10.48 4.90
N GLU A 462 38.79 -10.82 3.70
CA GLU A 462 40.19 -11.06 3.40
C GLU A 462 41.06 -9.85 3.75
N GLY A 463 41.99 -10.05 4.69
CA GLY A 463 42.95 -9.05 5.13
C GLY A 463 42.48 -8.08 6.22
N VAL A 464 41.26 -8.22 6.75
CA VAL A 464 40.73 -7.42 7.87
C VAL A 464 40.97 -8.14 9.21
N GLU A 465 41.71 -7.50 10.12
CA GLU A 465 42.06 -8.05 11.44
C GLU A 465 41.25 -7.42 12.57
N GLU A 466 41.00 -6.11 12.52
CA GLU A 466 40.26 -5.38 13.54
C GLU A 466 39.33 -4.34 12.90
N VAL A 467 38.11 -4.21 13.44
CA VAL A 467 37.13 -3.20 13.02
C VAL A 467 36.69 -2.42 14.25
N LYS A 468 36.93 -1.10 14.26
CA LYS A 468 36.45 -0.17 15.28
C LYS A 468 35.37 0.72 14.69
N MET A 469 34.33 0.98 15.47
CA MET A 469 33.16 1.73 15.03
C MET A 469 32.89 2.90 15.97
N ASP A 470 32.68 4.08 15.38
CA ASP A 470 32.24 5.28 16.09
C ASP A 470 30.84 5.66 15.59
N SER A 471 29.83 5.20 16.33
CA SER A 471 28.41 5.46 16.06
C SER A 471 28.05 6.95 16.21
N LYS A 472 28.82 7.74 16.96
CA LYS A 472 28.55 9.18 17.14
C LYS A 472 29.02 10.00 15.94
N GLN A 473 30.08 9.55 15.27
CA GLN A 473 30.66 10.25 14.10
C GLN A 473 30.37 9.58 12.76
N ASN A 474 29.60 8.47 12.73
CA ASN A 474 29.35 7.67 11.53
C ASN A 474 30.65 7.19 10.84
N LYS A 475 31.66 6.82 11.65
CA LYS A 475 32.99 6.41 11.17
C LYS A 475 33.24 4.93 11.45
N VAL A 476 33.81 4.25 10.46
CA VAL A 476 34.25 2.85 10.55
C VAL A 476 35.74 2.82 10.25
N MET A 477 36.51 2.31 11.22
CA MET A 477 37.96 2.17 11.12
C MET A 477 38.31 0.70 10.99
N VAL A 478 38.98 0.34 9.91
CA VAL A 478 39.36 -1.04 9.60
C VAL A 478 40.88 -1.12 9.62
N LYS A 479 41.42 -2.04 10.41
CA LYS A 479 42.86 -2.33 10.48
C LYS A 479 43.12 -3.73 9.94
N GLY A 480 44.13 -3.81 9.08
CA GLY A 480 44.55 -5.06 8.50
C GLY A 480 45.70 -4.84 7.51
N PRO A 481 46.85 -5.52 7.66
CA PRO A 481 48.03 -5.30 6.81
C PRO A 481 47.80 -5.72 5.35
N LYS A 482 46.82 -6.59 5.10
CA LYS A 482 46.45 -7.10 3.76
C LYS A 482 45.09 -6.58 3.26
N ALA A 483 44.40 -5.70 4.00
CA ALA A 483 43.11 -5.16 3.58
C ALA A 483 43.29 -4.13 2.44
N ASP A 484 42.59 -4.35 1.32
CA ASP A 484 42.54 -3.42 0.19
C ASP A 484 41.39 -2.40 0.39
N PRO A 485 41.67 -1.09 0.50
CA PRO A 485 40.66 -0.05 0.70
C PRO A 485 39.53 -0.05 -0.34
N SER A 486 39.85 -0.34 -1.61
CA SER A 486 38.86 -0.36 -2.70
C SER A 486 37.94 -1.58 -2.58
N LYS A 487 38.47 -2.74 -2.21
CA LYS A 487 37.66 -3.96 -2.01
C LYS A 487 36.78 -3.87 -0.76
N VAL A 488 37.28 -3.26 0.33
CA VAL A 488 36.49 -3.03 1.55
C VAL A 488 35.34 -2.06 1.27
N LEU A 489 35.60 -0.99 0.50
CA LEU A 489 34.58 -0.03 0.08
C LEU A 489 33.51 -0.71 -0.80
N GLU A 490 33.91 -1.47 -1.83
CA GLU A 490 33.00 -2.18 -2.72
C GLU A 490 32.14 -3.20 -1.95
N ARG A 491 32.75 -3.93 -1.01
CA ARG A 491 32.06 -4.89 -0.13
C ARG A 491 30.95 -4.23 0.69
N LEU A 492 31.22 -3.04 1.25
CA LEU A 492 30.25 -2.27 2.04
C LEU A 492 29.21 -1.58 1.14
N GLN A 493 29.60 -1.08 -0.03
CA GLN A 493 28.66 -0.50 -0.99
C GLN A 493 27.69 -1.53 -1.56
N GLY A 494 28.15 -2.77 -1.76
CA GLY A 494 27.34 -3.87 -2.26
C GLY A 494 26.41 -4.51 -1.21
N LYS A 495 26.82 -4.61 0.07
CA LYS A 495 26.04 -5.31 1.12
C LYS A 495 25.44 -4.43 2.21
N TYR A 496 25.84 -3.16 2.31
CA TYR A 496 25.34 -2.24 3.33
C TYR A 496 24.63 -1.03 2.73
N SER A 497 25.34 -0.15 2.01
CA SER A 497 24.74 1.04 1.38
C SER A 497 25.64 1.63 0.30
N ARG A 498 25.06 2.02 -0.84
CA ARG A 498 25.78 2.67 -1.95
C ARG A 498 26.41 4.03 -1.58
N ASN A 499 26.01 4.61 -0.45
CA ASN A 499 26.46 5.92 0.03
C ASN A 499 27.64 5.85 1.03
N VAL A 500 28.34 4.71 1.13
CA VAL A 500 29.55 4.60 1.95
C VAL A 500 30.71 5.29 1.21
N GLU A 501 31.44 6.16 1.91
CA GLU A 501 32.55 6.94 1.36
C GLU A 501 33.89 6.55 2.03
N LEU A 502 34.95 6.42 1.24
CA LEU A 502 36.30 6.21 1.76
C LEU A 502 36.93 7.55 2.13
N ILE A 503 37.22 7.76 3.42
CA ILE A 503 37.88 8.97 3.92
C ILE A 503 39.40 8.87 3.75
N SER A 504 39.99 7.69 3.97
CA SER A 504 41.43 7.48 3.84
C SER A 504 41.77 6.03 3.46
N PRO A 505 42.70 5.80 2.49
CA PRO A 505 43.50 6.80 1.75
C PRO A 505 42.84 7.32 0.46
N LYS A 506 43.04 8.61 0.12
CA LYS A 506 42.51 9.26 -1.10
C LYS A 506 43.18 8.70 -2.36
N LEU A 507 42.41 8.10 -3.27
CA LEU A 507 42.87 7.64 -4.58
C LEU A 507 43.20 8.85 -5.49
N LYS A 508 44.44 8.96 -5.96
CA LYS A 508 44.85 9.95 -6.97
C LYS A 508 44.38 9.52 -8.38
N PRO A 509 43.89 10.44 -9.22
CA PRO A 509 43.59 10.13 -10.62
C PRO A 509 44.88 9.95 -11.43
N SER A 510 44.98 8.83 -12.15
CA SER A 510 46.08 8.51 -13.06
C SER A 510 46.08 9.41 -14.30
N ALA A 511 47.26 9.90 -14.68
CA ALA A 511 47.51 10.76 -15.84
C ALA A 511 48.40 10.02 -16.85
N GLN A 512 47.95 9.97 -18.11
CA GLN A 512 48.65 9.70 -19.39
C GLN A 512 47.51 9.69 -20.44
N ASP A 513 47.42 10.50 -21.50
CA ASP A 513 48.42 11.00 -22.43
C ASP A 513 48.13 12.44 -22.91
N LYS A 514 49.21 13.20 -23.16
CA LYS A 514 49.20 14.49 -23.86
C LYS A 514 49.18 14.26 -25.38
N LYS A 515 48.20 14.82 -26.08
CA LYS A 515 48.33 15.25 -27.49
C LYS A 515 47.73 16.65 -27.66
N GLU A 516 48.46 17.43 -28.44
CA GLU A 516 48.31 18.81 -28.92
C GLU A 516 46.88 19.22 -29.34
N PRO A 517 46.45 20.49 -29.18
CA PRO A 517 45.09 20.91 -29.50
C PRO A 517 44.96 21.29 -30.98
N GLU A 518 44.51 20.36 -31.83
CA GLU A 518 43.87 20.74 -33.09
C GLU A 518 42.44 21.24 -32.82
N LYS A 519 42.11 22.42 -33.37
CA LYS A 519 40.80 23.07 -33.33
C LYS A 519 39.67 22.07 -33.69
N LYS A 520 38.92 21.60 -32.70
CA LYS A 520 37.57 21.04 -32.93
C LYS A 520 36.53 22.13 -32.74
N LEU A 521 35.79 22.42 -33.82
CA LEU A 521 34.59 23.27 -33.80
C LEU A 521 33.68 22.86 -32.65
N VAL A 522 33.29 23.83 -31.82
CA VAL A 522 32.23 23.65 -30.82
C VAL A 522 30.94 23.25 -31.56
N PRO A 523 30.34 22.09 -31.29
CA PRO A 523 29.10 21.71 -31.96
C PRO A 523 27.99 22.68 -31.52
N GLN A 524 27.49 23.49 -32.47
CA GLN A 524 26.39 24.40 -32.21
C GLN A 524 25.13 23.61 -31.90
N VAL A 525 24.61 23.75 -30.68
CA VAL A 525 23.35 23.14 -30.25
C VAL A 525 22.23 23.77 -31.06
N LYS A 526 21.54 22.95 -31.84
CA LYS A 526 20.38 23.33 -32.66
C LYS A 526 19.10 22.92 -31.95
N ILE A 527 18.08 23.77 -32.03
CA ILE A 527 16.72 23.49 -31.59
C ILE A 527 15.86 23.34 -32.85
N VAL A 528 15.20 22.19 -32.99
CA VAL A 528 14.32 21.88 -34.12
C VAL A 528 12.93 21.54 -33.60
N VAL A 529 11.90 22.15 -34.17
CA VAL A 529 10.50 21.83 -33.86
C VAL A 529 9.92 21.03 -35.02
N LEU A 530 9.45 19.82 -34.73
CA LEU A 530 8.90 18.86 -35.69
C LEU A 530 7.40 18.72 -35.50
N LYS A 531 6.62 18.65 -36.58
CA LYS A 531 5.19 18.35 -36.51
C LYS A 531 4.98 16.83 -36.49
N MET A 532 4.32 16.31 -35.45
CA MET A 532 4.04 14.88 -35.27
C MET A 532 2.72 14.67 -34.53
N ASN A 533 1.81 13.89 -35.12
CA ASN A 533 0.51 13.58 -34.51
C ASN A 533 0.69 12.61 -33.34
N MET A 534 0.19 12.97 -32.16
CA MET A 534 0.25 12.17 -30.93
C MET A 534 -1.15 12.09 -30.32
N HIS A 535 -1.72 10.88 -30.22
CA HIS A 535 -3.11 10.67 -29.80
C HIS A 535 -3.27 10.21 -28.34
N CYS A 536 -2.18 9.96 -27.61
CA CYS A 536 -2.20 9.67 -26.17
C CYS A 536 -0.83 9.94 -25.52
N GLU A 537 -0.81 10.02 -24.19
CA GLU A 537 0.42 10.22 -23.41
C GLU A 537 1.43 9.07 -23.60
N GLY A 538 0.95 7.86 -23.84
CA GLY A 538 1.78 6.70 -24.18
C GLY A 538 2.54 6.88 -25.50
N CYS A 539 1.92 7.49 -26.52
CA CYS A 539 2.57 7.81 -27.79
C CYS A 539 3.63 8.91 -27.60
N ALA A 540 3.32 9.95 -26.82
CA ALA A 540 4.28 11.00 -26.51
C ALA A 540 5.50 10.46 -25.76
N HIS A 541 5.28 9.57 -24.78
CA HIS A 541 6.36 8.91 -24.05
C HIS A 541 7.17 7.94 -24.92
N GLY A 542 6.49 7.19 -25.80
CA GLY A 542 7.12 6.31 -26.78
C GLY A 542 8.02 7.05 -27.76
N ILE A 543 7.57 8.20 -28.28
CA ILE A 543 8.36 9.08 -29.15
C ILE A 543 9.54 9.66 -28.38
N LYS A 544 9.31 10.22 -27.18
CA LYS A 544 10.36 10.79 -26.32
C LYS A 544 11.49 9.77 -26.07
N LYS A 545 11.14 8.53 -25.69
CA LYS A 545 12.12 7.46 -25.42
C LYS A 545 12.89 7.01 -26.67
N LYS A 546 12.25 6.99 -27.84
CA LYS A 546 12.90 6.59 -29.10
C LYS A 546 13.81 7.68 -29.68
N VAL A 547 13.40 8.95 -29.60
CA VAL A 547 14.17 10.09 -30.14
C VAL A 547 15.34 10.45 -29.24
N LEU A 548 15.22 10.33 -27.91
CA LEU A 548 16.35 10.49 -26.98
C LEU A 548 17.49 9.49 -27.20
N ARG A 549 17.22 8.34 -27.84
CA ARG A 549 18.22 7.32 -28.16
C ARG A 549 18.92 7.58 -29.51
N MET A 550 18.60 8.68 -30.20
CA MET A 550 19.22 9.03 -31.48
C MET A 550 20.51 9.84 -31.25
N GLU A 551 21.50 9.60 -32.12
CA GLU A 551 22.81 10.25 -32.03
C GLU A 551 22.69 11.78 -32.15
N GLY A 552 23.31 12.48 -31.20
CA GLY A 552 23.36 13.94 -31.17
C GLY A 552 22.20 14.62 -30.46
N VAL A 553 21.14 13.92 -30.07
CA VAL A 553 19.98 14.49 -29.36
C VAL A 553 20.26 14.63 -27.87
N SER A 554 20.14 15.85 -27.32
CA SER A 554 20.35 16.16 -25.90
C SER A 554 19.04 16.23 -25.10
N SER A 555 17.95 16.72 -25.71
CA SER A 555 16.63 16.72 -25.06
C SER A 555 15.50 16.65 -26.08
N VAL A 556 14.36 16.09 -25.65
CA VAL A 556 13.14 15.95 -26.46
C VAL A 556 11.94 16.34 -25.61
N GLU A 557 11.18 17.32 -26.08
CA GLU A 557 9.99 17.86 -25.44
C GLU A 557 8.79 17.69 -26.38
N PRO A 558 7.95 16.67 -26.18
CA PRO A 558 6.70 16.51 -26.92
C PRO A 558 5.64 17.48 -26.38
N ASP A 559 5.03 18.25 -27.28
CA ASP A 559 3.88 19.11 -27.05
C ASP A 559 2.62 18.45 -27.64
N MET A 560 1.80 17.89 -26.77
CA MET A 560 0.55 17.22 -27.15
C MET A 560 -0.53 18.20 -27.61
N LYS A 561 -0.52 19.46 -27.15
CA LYS A 561 -1.56 20.44 -27.49
C LYS A 561 -1.45 20.87 -28.94
N ASN A 562 -0.23 20.96 -29.45
CA ASN A 562 0.04 21.43 -30.81
C ASN A 562 0.49 20.32 -31.77
N SER A 563 0.55 19.06 -31.32
CA SER A 563 1.11 17.93 -32.08
C SER A 563 2.52 18.23 -32.62
N GLN A 564 3.38 18.72 -31.73
CA GLN A 564 4.75 19.13 -32.06
C GLN A 564 5.75 18.46 -31.13
N VAL A 565 6.97 18.25 -31.59
CA VAL A 565 8.07 17.71 -30.80
C VAL A 565 9.27 18.63 -30.97
N THR A 566 9.72 19.23 -29.87
CA THR A 566 10.93 20.04 -29.86
C THR A 566 12.12 19.16 -29.52
N VAL A 567 13.08 19.09 -30.43
CA VAL A 567 14.32 18.31 -30.26
C VAL A 567 15.48 19.29 -30.15
N ARG A 568 16.30 19.14 -29.11
CA ARG A 568 17.53 19.91 -28.92
C ARG A 568 18.73 19.00 -28.99
N GLY A 569 19.81 19.45 -29.62
CA GLY A 569 21.04 18.69 -29.66
C GLY A 569 22.00 19.12 -30.77
N ALA A 570 23.13 18.43 -30.83
CA ALA A 570 24.13 18.57 -31.88
C ALA A 570 23.88 17.53 -32.97
N PHE A 571 22.90 17.80 -33.83
CA PHE A 571 22.56 16.94 -34.96
C PHE A 571 22.24 17.76 -36.22
N ASP A 572 22.24 17.08 -37.35
CA ASP A 572 21.83 17.65 -38.63
C ASP A 572 20.32 17.47 -38.85
N PRO A 573 19.50 18.54 -38.88
CA PRO A 573 18.04 18.45 -38.90
C PRO A 573 17.44 17.58 -40.03
N PRO A 574 17.92 17.63 -41.28
CA PRO A 574 17.42 16.77 -42.36
C PRO A 574 17.72 15.28 -42.11
N LYS A 575 18.92 14.96 -41.62
CA LYS A 575 19.31 13.57 -41.30
C LYS A 575 18.52 13.01 -40.11
N LEU A 576 18.19 13.86 -39.14
CA LEU A 576 17.34 13.46 -38.02
C LEU A 576 15.91 13.17 -38.50
N ALA A 577 15.32 14.04 -39.32
CA ALA A 577 13.99 13.82 -39.88
C ALA A 577 13.91 12.52 -40.68
N GLN A 578 14.91 12.22 -41.51
CA GLN A 578 14.99 10.97 -42.27
C GLN A 578 15.10 9.74 -41.35
N LYS A 579 15.99 9.75 -40.34
CA LYS A 579 16.10 8.67 -39.35
C LYS A 579 14.82 8.47 -38.55
N MET A 580 14.07 9.54 -38.30
CA MET A 580 12.78 9.48 -37.60
C MET A 580 11.69 8.87 -38.48
N MET A 581 11.64 9.20 -39.78
CA MET A 581 10.73 8.56 -40.73
C MET A 581 11.00 7.06 -40.87
N GLU A 582 12.26 6.65 -41.01
CA GLU A 582 12.65 5.24 -41.13
C GLU A 582 12.33 4.42 -39.86
N LYS A 583 12.59 4.97 -38.66
CA LYS A 583 12.40 4.24 -37.40
C LYS A 583 10.99 4.29 -36.83
N LEU A 584 10.21 5.31 -37.15
CA LEU A 584 8.87 5.51 -36.59
C LEU A 584 7.76 5.24 -37.61
N GLY A 585 8.04 5.20 -38.91
CA GLY A 585 7.04 4.99 -39.96
C GLY A 585 6.01 6.13 -40.05
N ILE A 586 6.35 7.33 -39.57
CA ILE A 586 5.45 8.48 -39.46
C ILE A 586 6.04 9.65 -40.26
N HIS A 587 5.19 10.38 -40.98
CA HIS A 587 5.58 11.58 -41.74
C HIS A 587 6.01 12.71 -40.77
N VAL A 588 7.22 13.25 -40.96
CA VAL A 588 7.81 14.29 -40.09
C VAL A 588 8.09 15.53 -40.93
N GLU A 589 7.57 16.68 -40.50
CA GLU A 589 7.80 17.98 -41.14
C GLU A 589 8.54 18.93 -40.19
N ILE A 590 9.61 19.58 -40.67
CA ILE A 590 10.42 20.53 -39.89
C ILE A 590 9.75 21.90 -39.93
N LEU A 591 9.22 22.37 -38.79
CA LEU A 591 8.51 23.65 -38.69
C LEU A 591 9.43 24.83 -38.38
N LYS A 592 10.52 24.63 -37.62
CA LYS A 592 11.42 25.72 -37.19
C LYS A 592 12.80 25.20 -36.77
N GLN A 593 13.86 25.96 -37.07
CA GLN A 593 15.23 25.70 -36.61
C GLN A 593 15.84 26.97 -36.00
N GLN A 594 16.48 26.86 -34.82
CA GLN A 594 17.20 27.94 -34.15
C GLN A 594 18.57 27.46 -33.62
N ASN A 595 19.60 28.31 -33.68
CA ASN A 595 20.92 28.08 -33.07
C ASN A 595 21.06 28.97 -31.83
N GLN A 596 21.55 28.46 -30.70
CA GLN A 596 21.82 29.27 -29.50
C GLN A 596 23.31 29.59 -29.32
N ALA A 597 23.63 30.86 -29.02
CA ALA A 597 24.91 31.31 -28.47
C ALA A 597 24.68 31.92 -27.06
N ALA A 598 25.64 31.79 -26.14
CA ALA A 598 25.49 32.07 -24.70
C ALA A 598 25.17 33.54 -24.34
N PRO A 599 24.42 33.84 -23.25
CA PRO A 599 24.03 35.21 -22.90
C PRO A 599 25.00 35.94 -21.93
N LYS A 600 25.07 37.27 -22.08
CA LYS A 600 25.80 38.25 -21.23
C LYS A 600 24.84 38.97 -20.27
N ASP A 601 25.35 39.33 -19.09
CA ASP A 601 24.72 40.19 -18.07
C ASP A 601 24.48 41.64 -18.52
N LYS A 602 23.36 42.25 -18.08
CA LYS A 602 23.27 43.52 -17.30
C LYS A 602 21.84 44.12 -17.19
N ASN A 603 21.60 44.70 -16.01
CA ASN A 603 20.54 45.62 -15.53
C ASN A 603 20.01 46.66 -16.55
N ASN A 604 18.73 47.10 -16.47
CA ASN A 604 18.19 48.15 -15.57
C ASN A 604 16.78 48.69 -16.02
N ASN A 605 15.89 48.89 -15.03
CA ASN A 605 14.82 49.92 -14.83
C ASN A 605 13.62 50.26 -15.76
N ASN A 606 12.45 50.36 -15.08
CA ASN A 606 11.22 51.19 -15.25
C ASN A 606 10.27 50.90 -16.44
N SER A 607 8.92 50.97 -16.34
CA SER A 607 7.96 51.64 -15.45
C SER A 607 6.53 51.06 -15.53
N ASN A 608 5.74 51.28 -14.47
CA ASN A 608 4.30 51.06 -14.20
C ASN A 608 3.26 50.96 -15.34
N ASN A 609 2.28 50.05 -15.20
CA ASN A 609 0.89 50.39 -14.79
C ASN A 609 -0.04 49.16 -14.59
N ASN A 610 -0.92 49.29 -13.59
CA ASN A 610 -1.82 48.30 -12.98
C ASN A 610 -2.80 47.55 -13.92
N LYS A 611 -3.00 46.25 -13.64
CA LYS A 611 -4.31 45.58 -13.55
C LYS A 611 -4.20 44.33 -12.67
N ASN A 612 -5.01 44.29 -11.60
CA ASN A 612 -5.09 43.21 -10.61
C ASN A 612 -5.49 41.87 -11.26
N MET A 613 -4.66 40.84 -11.09
CA MET A 613 -5.09 39.45 -11.13
C MET A 613 -4.14 38.62 -10.25
N PHE A 614 -4.65 38.08 -9.15
CA PHE A 614 -3.87 37.25 -8.22
C PHE A 614 -3.31 36.02 -8.95
N HIS A 615 -1.99 35.81 -8.88
CA HIS A 615 -1.30 34.62 -9.37
C HIS A 615 -0.44 34.04 -8.24
N TYR A 616 -0.73 32.80 -7.86
CA TYR A 616 0.09 31.95 -6.99
C TYR A 616 1.30 31.41 -7.78
N PRO A 617 2.48 31.24 -7.17
CA PRO A 617 3.64 30.65 -7.85
C PRO A 617 3.53 29.11 -7.97
N PRO A 618 4.16 28.50 -9.01
CA PRO A 618 3.97 27.12 -9.41
C PRO A 618 4.82 26.11 -8.62
N GLN A 619 4.25 24.91 -8.49
CA GLN A 619 4.81 23.71 -7.87
C GLN A 619 5.83 23.03 -8.80
N ASN A 620 7.04 22.79 -8.28
CA ASN A 620 7.94 21.67 -8.61
C ASN A 620 8.18 20.99 -7.25
N SER A 621 8.30 19.67 -7.05
CA SER A 621 8.54 18.52 -7.91
C SER A 621 8.19 17.28 -7.06
N GLN A 622 7.39 16.34 -7.55
CA GLN A 622 7.17 15.05 -6.87
C GLN A 622 8.04 13.98 -7.52
N GLU A 623 9.04 13.53 -6.76
CA GLU A 623 9.67 12.24 -6.95
C GLU A 623 8.67 11.13 -6.61
N TYR A 624 8.67 10.09 -7.43
CA TYR A 624 7.80 8.93 -7.34
C TYR A 624 8.02 8.16 -6.04
N VAL A 625 6.97 8.07 -5.20
CA VAL A 625 6.88 7.08 -4.12
C VAL A 625 6.33 5.79 -4.74
N TYR A 626 7.14 4.72 -4.69
CA TYR A 626 6.72 3.37 -5.09
C TYR A 626 5.68 2.80 -4.10
N PRO A 627 4.70 2.00 -4.56
CA PRO A 627 3.71 1.35 -3.70
C PRO A 627 4.34 0.31 -2.77
N CYS A 628 3.65 0.02 -1.66
CA CYS A 628 4.05 -0.90 -0.60
C CYS A 628 4.09 -2.38 -1.10
N PRO A 629 5.24 -3.07 -1.11
CA PRO A 629 5.32 -4.48 -1.46
C PRO A 629 5.12 -5.35 -0.21
N ILE A 630 3.87 -5.59 0.18
CA ILE A 630 3.56 -6.50 1.29
C ILE A 630 3.72 -7.97 0.87
N PHE A 631 3.65 -8.29 -0.43
CA PHE A 631 3.78 -9.67 -0.96
C PHE A 631 4.66 -9.75 -2.20
N SER A 632 5.93 -9.41 -2.06
CA SER A 632 6.94 -9.74 -3.06
C SER A 632 8.00 -10.61 -2.41
N ASP A 633 8.36 -11.71 -3.06
CA ASP A 633 9.47 -12.60 -2.68
C ASP A 633 10.83 -11.86 -2.65
N GLU A 634 10.88 -10.62 -3.14
CA GLU A 634 12.04 -9.72 -3.06
C GLU A 634 12.06 -8.82 -1.81
N ASN A 635 11.00 -8.82 -0.98
CA ASN A 635 10.96 -8.05 0.25
C ASN A 635 11.68 -8.78 1.40
N VAL A 636 12.89 -8.33 1.72
CA VAL A 636 13.74 -8.86 2.80
C VAL A 636 13.13 -8.63 4.21
N PHE A 637 12.07 -7.83 4.32
CA PHE A 637 11.36 -7.54 5.58
C PHE A 637 10.08 -8.37 5.78
N SER A 638 9.74 -9.27 4.86
CA SER A 638 8.56 -10.15 4.99
C SER A 638 8.59 -11.03 6.26
N CYS A 639 9.78 -11.35 6.77
CA CYS A 639 9.94 -12.13 8.01
C CYS A 639 9.93 -11.29 9.31
N SER A 640 9.76 -9.97 9.26
CA SER A 640 9.76 -9.10 10.47
C SER A 640 8.36 -8.69 10.94
N ILE A 641 7.30 -9.26 10.35
CA ILE A 641 5.92 -9.21 10.85
C ILE A 641 5.45 -10.64 11.10
N MET A 642 6.18 -11.37 11.95
CA MET A 642 5.71 -12.59 12.62
C MET A 642 5.88 -12.43 14.12
#